data_AF-F0BG10-F1
#
_entry.id   AF-F0BG10-F1
#
_cell.length_a   1.000
_cell.length_b   1.000
_cell.length_c   1.000
_cell.angle_alpha   90.00
_cell.angle_beta   90.00
_cell.angle_gamma   90.00
#
_symmetry.space_group_name_H-M   'P 1'
#
loop_
_entity.id
_entity.type
_entity.pdbx_description
1 polymer ?
#
loop_
_entity_poly.entity_id
_entity_poly.type
_entity_poly.pdbx_seq_one_letter_code
_entity_poly.pdbx_strand_id
1 'polypeptide(L)'
;MKAATLRAFLSVHSWMGLLAGMALFIAFYAGAITVFTHELSTWQVAPAVIEKAPNDPVDAAQSLLDTVIATHPQVADAFLLLLPGDHGPIPRLYWYGAQADASGGMRQYQAAPDGGLLELPQRVGFADFLYDLHFTAGLPRVAGTYLFGVVSVLYGLALVSGVVLYAPVFFKDLFALRVGANLKRLWQDAHNLVGMLSLPFHVIFAWSGAVLCLGVLLLAPFQFLVFDGKLMQILEPDFELAPHVAPAKRAAPLLPVATLLERARSASPGFVPESLAYHDAGDANARVEVYGRHDQHRLNTLGGVALDATTGQVLRVLAPATMSPGTAALRGLQALHFGNFGHAPVRWLYFLLGLGGAFLFYSGNLLWIETRRKRRLVDQPRRTHAMARLTVGVCLGSVAGISAVFIAARLLAPGQERDVYYAVFAAGGGGGPAPPPPPPPPPPPHPPPPPPHPGGGGGKRGGGGGEGGWGGGGGGGHPPAVDLGEEPLAQARKRAGQALQEDRLYRDADDAIPLYLAIQQRAGGKDAASQRGLEQARARLIERGQALVAQTDRQDDALEQARELAIVALALAPQDPTVRALQREVETAQRVLGFNRAGEEDLRGGRLGEDGNGALANFRDAAQLDPDNPRTRQGLAAVESGLLERAEQAADAADFIGARYWLQMAGQVRDRAPTIADARARIERTRRGQIAALHDAGLHDLTSPRGLKAAGETLAEVLRIADPGDPMAGDLRRRLELATHYGSFRPGQVFTDGLKVGGRGPQMIVVPHGAFQMGASDTEPGASDNERPAHYVRFSRGFALSITEVTVAEFRQFVEATGARPRATRRGHSVVYDERSGNFIRRSGVDWQSDYNGAQAAPNSPVMHVSIRDAEAYASWLSEQTGRHYHVPSEAEFEYAVRAGTTGRYPWGKAGSPPPDAGNFTGGNDVSRSGRHWNNGFVGYGDGFWGPAPVGSFRANAWGLHDMGGNLSEWVADCWHASYRRAPADGAAWFNPGCRQRMIRGGSWANSPQQTRAAWRQSQDSDTTSARIGFRLARGI
;
A
#
# COMPACT_ATOMS: atom_id res chain seq x y z
N MET A 1 -2.01 37.60 -12.41
CA MET A 1 -1.00 37.32 -11.35
C MET A 1 -0.14 38.56 -11.14
N LYS A 2 0.25 38.90 -9.90
CA LYS A 2 1.16 40.04 -9.64
C LYS A 2 2.57 39.72 -10.20
N ALA A 3 3.27 40.73 -10.70
CA ALA A 3 4.61 40.56 -11.29
C ALA A 3 5.67 40.04 -10.30
N ALA A 4 5.50 40.29 -9.00
CA ALA A 4 6.36 39.72 -7.95
C ALA A 4 6.19 38.19 -7.84
N THR A 5 4.96 37.70 -7.93
CA THR A 5 4.64 36.27 -7.89
C THR A 5 5.25 35.52 -9.07
N LEU A 6 5.14 36.07 -10.29
CA LEU A 6 5.76 35.47 -11.49
C LEU A 6 7.29 35.41 -11.38
N ARG A 7 7.94 36.44 -10.82
CA ARG A 7 9.39 36.44 -10.58
C ARG A 7 9.81 35.39 -9.54
N ALA A 8 9.01 35.18 -8.50
CA ALA A 8 9.28 34.16 -7.49
C ALA A 8 9.21 32.74 -8.10
N PHE A 9 8.13 32.42 -8.83
CA PHE A 9 8.00 31.12 -9.51
C PHE A 9 9.08 30.91 -10.56
N LEU A 10 9.47 31.95 -11.32
CA LEU A 10 10.58 31.86 -12.27
C LEU A 10 11.90 31.55 -11.58
N SER A 11 12.13 32.16 -10.40
CA SER A 11 13.31 31.87 -9.59
C SER A 11 13.31 30.42 -9.11
N VAL A 12 12.21 29.95 -8.53
CA VAL A 12 12.06 28.56 -8.08
C VAL A 12 12.29 27.59 -9.24
N HIS A 13 11.58 27.74 -10.34
CA HIS A 13 11.71 26.87 -11.52
C HIS A 13 13.15 26.84 -12.04
N SER A 14 13.80 28.01 -12.14
CA SER A 14 15.19 28.10 -12.60
C SER A 14 16.17 27.41 -11.65
N TRP A 15 16.06 27.63 -10.34
CA TRP A 15 17.00 27.05 -9.38
C TRP A 15 16.80 25.55 -9.20
N MET A 16 15.56 25.09 -9.08
CA MET A 16 15.26 23.66 -8.99
C MET A 16 15.73 22.94 -10.26
N GLY A 17 15.47 23.52 -11.44
CA GLY A 17 15.92 22.99 -12.72
C GLY A 17 17.45 22.93 -12.86
N LEU A 18 18.20 23.90 -12.34
CA LEU A 18 19.66 23.89 -12.39
C LEU A 18 20.28 22.87 -11.42
N LEU A 19 19.74 22.77 -10.20
CA LEU A 19 20.26 21.86 -9.17
C LEU A 19 20.01 20.40 -9.54
N ALA A 20 18.88 20.12 -10.18
CA ALA A 20 18.45 18.77 -10.53
C ALA A 20 18.77 18.38 -11.99
N GLY A 21 18.87 19.35 -12.90
CA GLY A 21 18.82 19.13 -14.36
C GLY A 21 19.92 18.23 -14.91
N MET A 22 21.15 18.30 -14.39
CA MET A 22 22.25 17.45 -14.86
C MET A 22 22.02 15.99 -14.48
N ALA A 23 21.59 15.72 -13.24
CA ALA A 23 21.26 14.38 -12.80
C ALA A 23 20.02 13.85 -13.53
N LEU A 24 18.99 14.69 -13.69
CA LEU A 24 17.78 14.34 -14.42
C LEU A 24 18.04 14.06 -15.91
N PHE A 25 19.00 14.73 -16.54
CA PHE A 25 19.40 14.40 -17.91
C PHE A 25 19.90 12.95 -18.00
N ILE A 26 20.83 12.56 -17.12
CA ILE A 26 21.38 11.20 -17.09
C ILE A 26 20.28 10.19 -16.85
N ALA A 27 19.42 10.45 -15.85
CA ALA A 27 18.30 9.58 -15.53
C ALA A 27 17.32 9.44 -16.69
N PHE A 28 16.87 10.52 -17.31
CA PHE A 28 15.90 10.42 -18.39
C PHE A 28 16.50 9.80 -19.66
N TYR A 29 17.77 10.08 -19.96
CA TYR A 29 18.44 9.49 -21.13
C TYR A 29 18.71 8.00 -20.94
N ALA A 30 19.32 7.59 -19.81
CA ALA A 30 19.48 6.16 -19.48
C ALA A 30 18.13 5.47 -19.30
N GLY A 31 17.18 6.14 -18.64
CA GLY A 31 15.81 5.67 -18.39
C GLY A 31 15.04 5.37 -19.68
N ALA A 32 15.10 6.27 -20.67
CA ALA A 32 14.49 6.06 -21.98
C ALA A 32 15.00 4.75 -22.62
N ILE A 33 16.30 4.48 -22.51
CA ILE A 33 16.90 3.26 -23.06
C ILE A 33 16.47 2.03 -22.26
N THR A 34 16.41 2.12 -20.93
CA THR A 34 16.03 0.99 -20.05
C THR A 34 14.58 0.54 -20.21
N VAL A 35 13.71 1.28 -20.90
CA VAL A 35 12.36 0.76 -21.24
C VAL A 35 12.45 -0.50 -22.15
N PHE A 36 13.60 -0.73 -22.79
CA PHE A 36 13.93 -1.92 -23.56
C PHE A 36 14.82 -2.92 -22.80
N THR A 37 14.70 -3.01 -21.47
CA THR A 37 15.53 -3.91 -20.64
C THR A 37 15.58 -5.34 -21.15
N HIS A 38 14.47 -5.88 -21.66
CA HIS A 38 14.41 -7.23 -22.25
C HIS A 38 15.34 -7.34 -23.48
N GLU A 39 15.19 -6.44 -24.45
CA GLU A 39 16.00 -6.42 -25.67
C GLU A 39 17.47 -6.16 -25.37
N LEU A 40 17.77 -5.30 -24.38
CA LEU A 40 19.14 -5.04 -23.91
C LEU A 40 19.75 -6.28 -23.25
N SER A 41 18.96 -7.03 -22.47
CA SER A 41 19.38 -8.28 -21.84
C SER A 41 19.62 -9.40 -22.85
N THR A 42 18.92 -9.37 -23.99
CA THR A 42 19.19 -10.27 -25.12
C THR A 42 20.40 -9.79 -25.93
N TRP A 43 20.54 -8.48 -26.13
CA TRP A 43 21.66 -7.89 -26.86
C TRP A 43 23.03 -8.22 -26.25
N GLN A 44 23.13 -8.22 -24.91
CA GLN A 44 24.39 -8.54 -24.22
C GLN A 44 24.80 -10.02 -24.34
N VAL A 45 23.88 -10.93 -24.69
CA VAL A 45 24.19 -12.36 -24.82
C VAL A 45 24.85 -12.61 -26.17
N ALA A 46 25.97 -13.33 -26.17
CA ALA A 46 26.69 -13.70 -27.39
C ALA A 46 25.81 -14.61 -28.28
N PRO A 47 25.76 -14.41 -29.62
CA PRO A 47 24.94 -15.21 -30.52
C PRO A 47 25.16 -16.72 -30.39
N ALA A 48 26.40 -17.16 -30.16
CA ALA A 48 26.76 -18.57 -29.96
C ALA A 48 26.13 -19.21 -28.70
N VAL A 49 25.77 -18.41 -27.69
CA VAL A 49 25.06 -18.88 -26.49
C VAL A 49 23.56 -19.00 -26.77
N ILE A 50 23.00 -18.11 -27.59
CA ILE A 50 21.60 -18.17 -28.03
C ILE A 50 21.36 -19.40 -28.92
N GLU A 51 22.29 -19.70 -29.84
CA GLU A 51 22.22 -20.88 -30.71
C GLU A 51 22.35 -22.21 -29.95
N LYS A 52 23.01 -22.20 -28.78
CA LYS A 52 23.18 -23.37 -27.90
C LYS A 52 22.18 -23.40 -26.74
N ALA A 53 21.20 -22.48 -26.71
CA ALA A 53 20.20 -22.46 -25.65
C ALA A 53 19.39 -23.78 -25.67
N PRO A 54 19.04 -24.34 -24.50
CA PRO A 54 18.30 -25.60 -24.44
C PRO A 54 16.95 -25.51 -25.18
N ASN A 55 16.55 -26.59 -25.85
CA ASN A 55 15.29 -26.66 -26.59
C ASN A 55 14.05 -26.54 -25.69
N ASP A 56 14.15 -26.92 -24.41
CA ASP A 56 13.10 -26.72 -23.40
C ASP A 56 13.57 -25.75 -22.30
N PRO A 57 13.01 -24.52 -22.23
CA PRO A 57 13.30 -23.53 -21.20
C PRO A 57 13.06 -23.97 -19.76
N VAL A 58 12.08 -24.85 -19.53
CA VAL A 58 11.70 -25.29 -18.18
C VAL A 58 12.70 -26.33 -17.68
N ASP A 59 13.10 -27.26 -18.54
CA ASP A 59 14.14 -28.25 -18.21
C ASP A 59 15.50 -27.58 -17.95
N ALA A 60 15.82 -26.52 -18.69
CA ALA A 60 16.99 -25.70 -18.43
C ALA A 60 16.96 -25.07 -17.03
N ALA A 61 15.81 -24.53 -16.63
CA ALA A 61 15.62 -23.93 -15.31
C ALA A 61 15.69 -24.99 -14.20
N GLN A 62 15.11 -26.17 -14.42
CA GLN A 62 15.20 -27.31 -13.51
C GLN A 62 16.66 -27.78 -13.34
N SER A 63 17.40 -27.93 -14.45
CA SER A 63 18.79 -28.35 -14.42
C SER A 63 19.69 -27.36 -13.67
N LEU A 64 19.46 -26.05 -13.87
CA LEU A 64 20.16 -25.00 -13.15
C LEU A 64 19.85 -25.08 -11.64
N LEU A 65 18.58 -25.21 -11.28
CA LEU A 65 18.13 -25.35 -9.89
C LEU A 65 18.83 -26.53 -9.20
N ASP A 66 18.80 -27.70 -9.82
CA ASP A 66 19.37 -28.92 -9.26
C ASP A 66 20.90 -28.81 -9.11
N THR A 67 21.57 -28.23 -10.11
CA THR A 67 23.03 -28.01 -10.08
C THR A 67 23.43 -27.04 -8.97
N VAL A 68 22.69 -25.93 -8.81
CA VAL A 68 22.98 -24.92 -7.79
C VAL A 68 22.72 -25.46 -6.39
N ILE A 69 21.60 -26.14 -6.13
CA ILE A 69 21.31 -26.73 -4.82
C ILE A 69 22.35 -27.80 -4.47
N ALA A 70 22.78 -28.62 -5.43
CA ALA A 70 23.79 -29.64 -5.19
C ALA A 70 25.17 -29.04 -4.88
N THR A 71 25.54 -27.94 -5.55
CA THR A 71 26.86 -27.30 -5.40
C THR A 71 26.92 -26.33 -4.22
N HIS A 72 25.80 -25.66 -3.91
CA HIS A 72 25.66 -24.64 -2.89
C HIS A 72 24.41 -24.88 -2.02
N PRO A 73 24.42 -25.88 -1.12
CA PRO A 73 23.26 -26.26 -0.31
C PRO A 73 22.68 -25.10 0.52
N GLN A 74 23.50 -24.13 0.92
CA GLN A 74 23.09 -22.93 1.65
C GLN A 74 22.13 -22.02 0.86
N VAL A 75 22.02 -22.21 -0.46
CA VAL A 75 21.08 -21.46 -1.30
C VAL A 75 19.64 -21.84 -0.98
N ALA A 76 19.42 -23.05 -0.47
CA ALA A 76 18.10 -23.62 -0.23
C ALA A 76 17.21 -22.79 0.71
N ASP A 77 17.80 -21.98 1.60
CA ASP A 77 17.05 -21.15 2.56
C ASP A 77 16.10 -20.17 1.85
N ALA A 78 16.58 -19.42 0.84
CA ALA A 78 15.75 -18.51 0.05
C ALA A 78 16.44 -18.10 -1.26
N PHE A 79 15.77 -18.33 -2.40
CA PHE A 79 16.30 -17.94 -3.71
C PHE A 79 15.20 -17.67 -4.74
N LEU A 80 15.55 -16.92 -5.79
CA LEU A 80 14.67 -16.61 -6.93
C LEU A 80 15.21 -17.25 -8.20
N LEU A 81 14.43 -18.13 -8.82
CA LEU A 81 14.69 -18.72 -10.13
C LEU A 81 13.93 -17.93 -11.20
N LEU A 82 14.65 -17.24 -12.09
CA LEU A 82 14.09 -16.60 -13.28
C LEU A 82 14.03 -17.61 -14.44
N LEU A 83 12.86 -17.71 -15.06
CA LEU A 83 12.66 -18.51 -16.26
C LEU A 83 13.18 -17.79 -17.50
N PRO A 84 13.59 -18.51 -18.56
CA PRO A 84 13.84 -17.90 -19.85
C PRO A 84 12.57 -17.24 -20.39
N GLY A 85 12.72 -16.05 -20.98
CA GLY A 85 11.59 -15.23 -21.43
C GLY A 85 11.96 -13.76 -21.43
N ASP A 86 11.09 -12.91 -20.88
CA ASP A 86 11.26 -11.45 -20.88
C ASP A 86 12.52 -10.95 -20.08
N HIS A 87 13.19 -11.83 -19.33
CA HIS A 87 14.45 -11.51 -18.61
C HIS A 87 15.73 -11.98 -19.32
N GLY A 88 15.58 -12.63 -20.47
CA GLY A 88 16.68 -13.15 -21.28
C GLY A 88 16.47 -14.61 -21.70
N PRO A 89 17.33 -15.11 -22.62
CA PRO A 89 17.18 -16.43 -23.21
C PRO A 89 17.65 -17.59 -22.32
N ILE A 90 18.26 -17.31 -21.17
CA ILE A 90 18.84 -18.32 -20.27
C ILE A 90 18.23 -18.19 -18.87
N PRO A 91 18.04 -19.30 -18.14
CA PRO A 91 17.58 -19.25 -16.76
C PRO A 91 18.67 -18.66 -15.86
N ARG A 92 18.26 -17.99 -14.79
CA ARG A 92 19.16 -17.42 -13.78
C ARG A 92 18.62 -17.70 -12.39
N LEU A 93 19.50 -17.97 -11.44
CA LEU A 93 19.13 -18.14 -10.03
C LEU A 93 19.82 -17.06 -9.20
N TYR A 94 19.04 -16.34 -8.40
CA TYR A 94 19.51 -15.32 -7.47
C TYR A 94 19.37 -15.79 -6.03
N TRP A 95 20.46 -15.70 -5.27
CA TRP A 95 20.49 -16.04 -3.86
C TRP A 95 20.75 -14.81 -3.00
N TYR A 96 20.02 -14.73 -1.87
CA TYR A 96 20.09 -13.66 -0.88
C TYR A 96 20.88 -14.16 0.33
N GLY A 97 22.21 -13.99 0.33
CA GLY A 97 23.07 -14.43 1.42
C GLY A 97 22.94 -13.58 2.69
N ALA A 98 23.37 -14.14 3.83
CA ALA A 98 23.23 -13.52 5.15
C ALA A 98 24.22 -12.38 5.48
N GLN A 99 25.02 -11.86 4.53
CA GLN A 99 26.03 -10.84 4.86
C GLN A 99 26.32 -9.79 3.78
N ALA A 100 26.45 -8.55 4.27
CA ALA A 100 26.60 -7.30 3.55
C ALA A 100 28.01 -7.14 2.93
N ASP A 101 28.11 -7.28 1.61
CA ASP A 101 29.12 -6.58 0.82
C ASP A 101 28.53 -5.29 0.20
N ALA A 102 29.36 -4.44 -0.39
CA ALA A 102 28.94 -3.15 -0.97
C ALA A 102 27.93 -3.28 -2.13
N SER A 103 27.70 -4.50 -2.65
CA SER A 103 26.67 -4.87 -3.62
C SER A 103 25.36 -5.38 -2.99
N GLY A 104 25.35 -5.62 -1.68
CA GLY A 104 24.19 -6.15 -0.95
C GLY A 104 24.19 -7.68 -0.78
N GLY A 105 25.34 -8.36 -0.96
CA GLY A 105 25.55 -9.78 -0.62
C GLY A 105 24.85 -10.80 -1.51
N MET A 106 24.24 -10.37 -2.62
CA MET A 106 23.48 -11.26 -3.51
C MET A 106 24.38 -11.87 -4.59
N ARG A 107 24.17 -13.17 -4.86
CA ARG A 107 24.90 -13.95 -5.89
C ARG A 107 23.94 -14.35 -7.01
N GLN A 108 24.46 -14.36 -8.24
CA GLN A 108 23.76 -14.83 -9.43
C GLN A 108 24.45 -16.09 -9.95
N TYR A 109 23.64 -17.10 -10.29
CA TYR A 109 24.07 -18.35 -10.88
C TYR A 109 23.43 -18.55 -12.25
N GLN A 110 24.20 -19.01 -13.22
CA GLN A 110 23.73 -19.37 -14.56
C GLN A 110 24.63 -20.46 -15.18
N ALA A 111 24.16 -21.14 -16.22
CA ALA A 111 24.98 -22.10 -16.95
C ALA A 111 26.12 -21.40 -17.71
N ALA A 112 27.33 -21.95 -17.62
CA ALA A 112 28.50 -21.50 -18.38
C ALA A 112 28.47 -22.09 -19.81
N PRO A 113 29.10 -21.42 -20.81
CA PRO A 113 29.14 -21.90 -22.19
C PRO A 113 29.82 -23.27 -22.40
N ASP A 114 30.63 -23.71 -21.44
CA ASP A 114 31.34 -24.99 -21.40
C ASP A 114 30.58 -26.09 -20.62
N GLY A 115 29.38 -25.79 -20.11
CA GLY A 115 28.54 -26.71 -19.34
C GLY A 115 28.76 -26.67 -17.82
N GLY A 116 29.67 -25.82 -17.31
CA GLY A 116 29.86 -25.58 -15.88
C GLY A 116 28.84 -24.62 -15.25
N LEU A 117 28.98 -24.35 -13.95
CA LEU A 117 28.20 -23.33 -13.24
C LEU A 117 29.00 -22.02 -13.19
N LEU A 118 28.42 -20.94 -13.74
CA LEU A 118 29.01 -19.60 -13.66
C LEU A 118 28.41 -18.85 -12.47
N GLU A 119 29.28 -18.37 -11.58
CA GLU A 119 28.91 -17.56 -10.42
C GLU A 119 29.32 -16.10 -10.65
N LEU A 120 28.34 -15.19 -10.56
CA LEU A 120 28.51 -13.76 -10.80
C LEU A 120 27.98 -12.97 -9.60
N PRO A 121 28.52 -11.77 -9.32
CA PRO A 121 27.85 -10.82 -8.43
C PRO A 121 26.48 -10.44 -9.00
N GLN A 122 25.52 -10.09 -8.13
CA GLN A 122 24.20 -9.65 -8.58
C GLN A 122 24.31 -8.37 -9.42
N ARG A 123 23.53 -8.31 -10.52
CA ARG A 123 23.42 -7.13 -11.41
C ARG A 123 24.72 -6.74 -12.10
N VAL A 124 25.43 -7.74 -12.60
CA VAL A 124 26.63 -7.54 -13.42
C VAL A 124 26.26 -7.71 -14.89
N GLY A 125 26.53 -6.68 -15.67
CA GLY A 125 26.24 -6.67 -17.10
C GLY A 125 25.75 -5.32 -17.59
N PHE A 126 25.72 -5.22 -18.91
CA PHE A 126 25.35 -4.02 -19.65
C PHE A 126 23.95 -3.48 -19.29
N ALA A 127 22.95 -4.36 -19.30
CA ALA A 127 21.56 -3.96 -19.06
C ALA A 127 21.36 -3.46 -17.61
N ASP A 128 21.99 -4.14 -16.65
CA ASP A 128 21.96 -3.78 -15.23
C ASP A 128 22.72 -2.47 -14.96
N PHE A 129 23.85 -2.24 -15.63
CA PHE A 129 24.59 -0.99 -15.51
C PHE A 129 23.77 0.21 -16.00
N LEU A 130 23.06 0.08 -17.14
CA LEU A 130 22.17 1.14 -17.62
C LEU A 130 21.00 1.39 -16.67
N TYR A 131 20.44 0.32 -16.11
CA TYR A 131 19.40 0.40 -15.09
C TYR A 131 19.90 1.13 -13.85
N ASP A 132 21.09 0.81 -13.35
CA ASP A 132 21.69 1.50 -12.21
C ASP A 132 22.02 2.96 -12.53
N LEU A 133 22.52 3.25 -13.73
CA LEU A 133 22.82 4.60 -14.18
C LEU A 133 21.57 5.51 -14.14
N HIS A 134 20.39 4.96 -14.43
CA HIS A 134 19.11 5.68 -14.41
C HIS A 134 18.78 6.29 -13.04
N PHE A 135 19.02 5.58 -11.93
CA PHE A 135 18.66 6.06 -10.59
C PHE A 135 19.85 6.40 -9.69
N THR A 136 21.09 6.27 -10.19
CA THR A 136 22.30 6.62 -9.44
C THR A 136 23.15 7.70 -10.10
N ALA A 137 22.95 7.97 -11.39
CA ALA A 137 23.88 8.74 -12.23
C ALA A 137 25.33 8.25 -12.18
N GLY A 138 25.55 6.96 -11.90
CA GLY A 138 26.89 6.38 -11.80
C GLY A 138 27.57 6.62 -10.46
N LEU A 139 26.86 7.14 -9.46
CA LEU A 139 27.36 7.23 -8.08
C LEU A 139 27.22 5.87 -7.36
N PRO A 140 27.92 5.67 -6.23
CA PRO A 140 27.72 4.50 -5.38
C PRO A 140 26.23 4.33 -5.03
N ARG A 141 25.70 3.12 -5.21
CA ARG A 141 24.26 2.84 -5.29
C ARG A 141 23.44 3.50 -4.19
N VAL A 142 23.81 3.29 -2.92
CA VAL A 142 23.07 3.86 -1.77
C VAL A 142 23.03 5.38 -1.83
N ALA A 143 24.17 6.03 -2.06
CA ALA A 143 24.26 7.48 -2.15
C ALA A 143 23.54 8.02 -3.39
N GLY A 144 23.69 7.35 -4.53
CA GLY A 144 23.03 7.68 -5.79
C GLY A 144 21.52 7.61 -5.68
N THR A 145 20.97 6.52 -5.14
CA THR A 145 19.52 6.34 -4.94
C THR A 145 18.94 7.46 -4.10
N TYR A 146 19.49 7.73 -2.91
CA TYR A 146 18.95 8.79 -2.05
C TYR A 146 19.09 10.19 -2.67
N LEU A 147 20.21 10.45 -3.36
CA LEU A 147 20.36 11.68 -4.15
C LEU A 147 19.24 11.82 -5.18
N PHE A 148 18.93 10.76 -5.93
CA PHE A 148 17.86 10.77 -6.93
C PHE A 148 16.47 10.92 -6.33
N GLY A 149 16.27 10.43 -5.11
CA GLY A 149 15.09 10.72 -4.32
C GLY A 149 14.89 12.22 -4.10
N VAL A 150 15.93 12.92 -3.64
CA VAL A 150 15.91 14.38 -3.45
C VAL A 150 15.75 15.11 -4.78
N VAL A 151 16.48 14.69 -5.82
CA VAL A 151 16.38 15.24 -7.18
C VAL A 151 14.95 15.11 -7.73
N SER A 152 14.24 14.01 -7.45
CA SER A 152 12.85 13.80 -7.86
C SER A 152 11.88 14.76 -7.17
N VAL A 153 12.13 15.10 -5.90
CA VAL A 153 11.35 16.13 -5.17
C VAL A 153 11.60 17.52 -5.77
N LEU A 154 12.86 17.88 -6.03
CA LEU A 154 13.21 19.14 -6.71
C LEU A 154 12.58 19.21 -8.10
N TYR A 155 12.53 18.07 -8.80
CA TYR A 155 11.88 17.96 -10.10
C TYR A 155 10.37 18.23 -10.01
N GLY A 156 9.67 17.65 -9.03
CA GLY A 156 8.26 17.94 -8.77
C GLY A 156 8.00 19.43 -8.54
N LEU A 157 8.85 20.10 -7.74
CA LEU A 157 8.78 21.55 -7.53
C LEU A 157 9.02 22.35 -8.82
N ALA A 158 9.95 21.90 -9.67
CA ALA A 158 10.19 22.50 -10.97
C ALA A 158 8.96 22.36 -11.89
N LEU A 159 8.28 21.20 -11.90
CA LEU A 159 7.06 20.99 -12.69
C LEU A 159 5.91 21.91 -12.23
N VAL A 160 5.63 21.96 -10.93
CA VAL A 160 4.57 22.83 -10.38
C VAL A 160 4.84 24.29 -10.70
N SER A 161 6.07 24.76 -10.47
CA SER A 161 6.44 26.14 -10.79
C SER A 161 6.41 26.44 -12.30
N GLY A 162 6.75 25.48 -13.15
CA GLY A 162 6.67 25.59 -14.61
C GLY A 162 5.23 25.74 -15.12
N VAL A 163 4.31 24.91 -14.61
CA VAL A 163 2.88 24.98 -14.96
C VAL A 163 2.30 26.34 -14.57
N VAL A 164 2.60 26.83 -13.37
CA VAL A 164 2.12 28.15 -12.90
C VAL A 164 2.65 29.28 -13.78
N LEU A 165 3.90 29.21 -14.25
CA LEU A 165 4.47 30.21 -15.15
C LEU A 165 3.80 30.21 -16.53
N TYR A 166 3.44 29.03 -17.04
CA TYR A 166 2.89 28.89 -18.39
C TYR A 166 1.36 29.05 -18.47
N ALA A 167 0.64 28.78 -17.37
CA ALA A 167 -0.83 28.83 -17.31
C ALA A 167 -1.47 30.11 -17.90
N PRO A 168 -0.93 31.34 -17.69
CA PRO A 168 -1.53 32.56 -18.24
C PRO A 168 -1.47 32.67 -19.77
N VAL A 169 -0.55 31.96 -20.43
CA VAL A 169 -0.31 32.04 -21.89
C VAL A 169 -0.63 30.74 -22.62
N PHE A 170 -1.09 29.72 -21.88
CA PHE A 170 -1.31 28.34 -22.36
C PHE A 170 -1.98 28.27 -23.73
N PHE A 171 -3.21 28.78 -23.89
CA PHE A 171 -3.94 28.69 -25.16
C PHE A 171 -3.37 29.54 -26.30
N LYS A 172 -2.54 30.55 -26.00
CA LYS A 172 -1.97 31.46 -27.01
C LYS A 172 -0.69 30.91 -27.62
N ASP A 173 0.09 30.15 -26.84
CA ASP A 173 1.46 29.79 -27.20
C ASP A 173 1.70 28.27 -27.30
N LEU A 174 0.70 27.40 -27.04
CA LEU A 174 0.90 25.93 -26.96
C LEU A 174 1.50 25.32 -28.23
N PHE A 175 1.16 25.81 -29.42
CA PHE A 175 1.70 25.34 -30.69
C PHE A 175 2.51 26.40 -31.45
N ALA A 176 2.92 27.47 -30.78
CA ALA A 176 3.62 28.58 -31.41
C ALA A 176 5.13 28.29 -31.51
N LEU A 177 5.56 27.38 -32.39
CA LEU A 177 6.98 27.17 -32.66
C LEU A 177 7.51 28.26 -33.62
N ARG A 178 8.11 29.32 -33.07
CA ARG A 178 8.58 30.47 -33.86
C ARG A 178 10.03 30.28 -34.30
N VAL A 179 10.20 29.70 -35.49
CA VAL A 179 11.51 29.50 -36.13
C VAL A 179 12.02 30.81 -36.72
N GLY A 180 13.17 31.31 -36.26
CA GLY A 180 13.78 32.56 -36.73
C GLY A 180 15.08 32.90 -35.99
N ALA A 181 15.65 34.08 -36.25
CA ALA A 181 16.95 34.50 -35.72
C ALA A 181 17.02 34.63 -34.18
N ASN A 182 15.88 34.62 -33.48
CA ASN A 182 15.83 34.70 -32.02
C ASN A 182 15.88 33.29 -31.38
N LEU A 183 17.09 32.73 -31.31
CA LEU A 183 17.37 31.41 -30.73
C LEU A 183 16.79 31.23 -29.32
N LYS A 184 16.87 32.27 -28.47
CA LYS A 184 16.30 32.22 -27.11
C LYS A 184 14.80 31.92 -27.13
N ARG A 185 14.07 32.61 -28.01
CA ARG A 185 12.62 32.44 -28.13
C ARG A 185 12.25 31.08 -28.72
N LEU A 186 13.01 30.60 -29.71
CA LEU A 186 12.85 29.26 -30.26
C LEU A 186 13.03 28.18 -29.18
N TRP A 187 14.12 28.23 -28.41
CA TRP A 187 14.38 27.27 -27.33
C TRP A 187 13.33 27.32 -26.23
N GLN A 188 12.83 28.52 -25.91
CA GLN A 188 11.74 28.70 -24.94
C GLN A 188 10.43 28.10 -25.44
N ASP A 189 10.05 28.36 -26.70
CA ASP A 189 8.83 27.81 -27.31
C ASP A 189 8.91 26.26 -27.36
N ALA A 190 10.07 25.70 -27.75
CA ALA A 190 10.30 24.26 -27.77
C ALA A 190 10.27 23.62 -26.36
N HIS A 191 10.89 24.24 -25.36
CA HIS A 191 10.88 23.77 -23.98
C HIS A 191 9.45 23.74 -23.41
N ASN A 192 8.66 24.80 -23.66
CA ASN A 192 7.27 24.87 -23.22
C ASN A 192 6.39 23.83 -23.91
N LEU A 193 6.53 23.66 -25.23
CA LEU A 193 5.76 22.69 -26.02
C LEU A 193 6.02 21.27 -25.52
N VAL A 194 7.30 20.85 -25.46
CA VAL A 194 7.67 19.52 -25.01
C VAL A 194 7.19 19.32 -23.56
N GLY A 195 7.52 20.24 -22.66
CA GLY A 195 7.22 20.10 -21.23
C GLY A 195 5.73 20.04 -20.91
N MET A 196 4.89 20.72 -21.67
CA MET A 196 3.45 20.71 -21.46
C MET A 196 2.79 19.46 -22.07
N LEU A 197 3.22 19.00 -23.25
CA LEU A 197 2.69 17.80 -23.89
C LEU A 197 3.08 16.52 -23.14
N SER A 198 4.27 16.48 -22.53
CA SER A 198 4.75 15.36 -21.72
C SER A 198 4.49 15.53 -20.22
N LEU A 199 3.74 16.56 -19.79
CA LEU A 199 3.53 16.86 -18.37
C LEU A 199 2.98 15.68 -17.56
N PRO A 200 1.93 14.93 -18.01
CA PRO A 200 1.41 13.81 -17.23
C PRO A 200 2.48 12.73 -16.97
N PHE A 201 3.30 12.44 -17.97
CA PHE A 201 4.42 11.51 -17.87
C PHE A 201 5.46 12.01 -16.86
N HIS A 202 5.83 13.28 -16.92
CA HIS A 202 6.80 13.87 -15.99
C HIS A 202 6.33 13.94 -14.54
N VAL A 203 5.04 14.21 -14.31
CA VAL A 203 4.46 14.20 -12.96
C VAL A 203 4.52 12.80 -12.35
N ILE A 204 4.17 11.77 -13.14
CA ILE A 204 4.27 10.37 -12.71
C ILE A 204 5.70 10.05 -12.31
N PHE A 205 6.70 10.39 -13.14
CA PHE A 205 8.11 10.08 -12.88
C PHE A 205 8.71 10.86 -11.70
N ALA A 206 8.31 12.13 -11.51
CA ALA A 206 8.72 12.90 -10.34
C ALA A 206 8.20 12.26 -9.04
N TRP A 207 6.95 11.81 -9.05
CA TRP A 207 6.33 11.17 -7.88
C TRP A 207 6.87 9.76 -7.66
N SER A 208 6.86 8.91 -8.68
CA SER A 208 7.33 7.53 -8.58
C SER A 208 8.81 7.46 -8.26
N GLY A 209 9.65 8.35 -8.83
CA GLY A 209 11.07 8.45 -8.51
C GLY A 209 11.31 8.79 -7.04
N ALA A 210 10.53 9.73 -6.48
CA ALA A 210 10.61 10.05 -5.06
C ALA A 210 10.17 8.87 -4.18
N VAL A 211 9.07 8.18 -4.53
CA VAL A 211 8.57 7.01 -3.79
C VAL A 211 9.56 5.84 -3.85
N LEU A 212 10.12 5.53 -5.02
CA LEU A 212 11.02 4.39 -5.18
C LEU A 212 12.39 4.63 -4.55
N CYS A 213 12.90 5.86 -4.59
CA CYS A 213 14.23 6.20 -4.06
C CYS A 213 14.22 6.60 -2.58
N LEU A 214 13.13 7.19 -2.08
CA LEU A 214 12.98 7.60 -0.67
C LEU A 214 12.03 6.69 0.11
N GLY A 215 11.46 5.65 -0.50
CA GLY A 215 10.38 4.84 0.09
C GLY A 215 10.66 4.35 1.51
N VAL A 216 11.87 3.84 1.76
CA VAL A 216 12.28 3.41 3.11
C VAL A 216 12.27 4.57 4.11
N LEU A 217 12.79 5.73 3.71
CA LEU A 217 12.79 6.94 4.55
C LEU A 217 11.38 7.53 4.73
N LEU A 218 10.52 7.43 3.71
CA LEU A 218 9.13 7.89 3.75
C LEU A 218 8.26 7.01 4.64
N LEU A 219 8.53 5.70 4.67
CA LEU A 219 7.81 4.73 5.50
C LEU A 219 8.33 4.70 6.94
N ALA A 220 9.58 5.08 7.20
CA ALA A 220 10.17 5.01 8.54
C ALA A 220 9.37 5.78 9.63
N PRO A 221 8.91 7.03 9.41
CA PRO A 221 8.03 7.70 10.37
C PRO A 221 6.74 6.93 10.64
N PHE A 222 6.13 6.32 9.62
CA PHE A 222 4.92 5.53 9.81
C PHE A 222 5.22 4.23 10.57
N GLN A 223 6.30 3.53 10.21
CA GLN A 223 6.76 2.31 10.89
C GLN A 223 6.96 2.56 12.38
N PHE A 224 7.59 3.65 12.80
CA PHE A 224 7.93 3.88 14.21
C PHE A 224 6.96 4.77 14.99
N LEU A 225 6.24 5.68 14.34
CA LEU A 225 5.36 6.67 15.01
C LEU A 225 3.87 6.38 14.86
N VAL A 226 3.46 5.62 13.84
CA VAL A 226 2.04 5.36 13.54
C VAL A 226 1.67 3.90 13.78
N PHE A 227 2.56 2.98 13.45
CA PHE A 227 2.29 1.54 13.46
C PHE A 227 3.12 0.75 14.49
N ASP A 228 3.80 1.41 15.44
CA ASP A 228 4.50 0.77 16.57
C ASP A 228 5.48 -0.36 16.17
N GLY A 229 6.21 -0.18 15.07
CA GLY A 229 7.13 -1.17 14.51
C GLY A 229 6.46 -2.27 13.68
N LYS A 230 5.14 -2.23 13.49
CA LYS A 230 4.35 -3.27 12.81
C LYS A 230 3.94 -2.93 11.38
N LEU A 231 4.31 -1.76 10.84
CA LEU A 231 3.93 -1.40 9.46
C LEU A 231 4.44 -2.45 8.46
N MET A 232 5.64 -2.99 8.66
CA MET A 232 6.15 -4.06 7.79
C MET A 232 5.34 -5.37 7.89
N GLN A 233 4.79 -5.72 9.06
CA GLN A 233 3.91 -6.90 9.21
C GLN A 233 2.54 -6.67 8.53
N ILE A 234 2.07 -5.42 8.53
CA ILE A 234 0.80 -5.04 7.89
C ILE A 234 0.96 -5.02 6.37
N LEU A 235 2.11 -4.59 5.87
CA LEU A 235 2.43 -4.55 4.43
C LEU A 235 2.97 -5.88 3.91
N GLU A 236 3.31 -6.84 4.78
CA GLU A 236 3.84 -8.16 4.40
C GLU A 236 2.97 -8.84 3.32
N PRO A 237 1.62 -8.88 3.41
CA PRO A 237 0.78 -9.48 2.37
C PRO A 237 0.74 -8.72 1.03
N ASP A 238 1.30 -7.50 0.97
CA ASP A 238 1.47 -6.70 -0.24
C ASP A 238 2.86 -6.92 -0.91
N PHE A 239 3.84 -7.41 -0.14
CA PHE A 239 5.19 -7.72 -0.58
C PHE A 239 5.44 -9.21 -0.84
N GLU A 240 4.85 -10.10 -0.04
CA GLU A 240 4.92 -11.55 -0.14
C GLU A 240 3.53 -12.14 -0.45
N LEU A 241 3.46 -13.18 -1.27
CA LEU A 241 2.18 -13.79 -1.64
C LEU A 241 1.66 -14.75 -0.57
N ALA A 242 2.53 -15.38 0.20
CA ALA A 242 2.17 -16.25 1.30
C ALA A 242 2.91 -15.83 2.58
N PRO A 243 2.29 -15.96 3.77
CA PRO A 243 2.99 -15.71 5.03
C PRO A 243 4.19 -16.63 5.18
N HIS A 244 5.30 -16.11 5.70
CA HIS A 244 6.45 -16.93 6.05
C HIS A 244 6.08 -17.98 7.12
N VAL A 245 6.42 -19.24 6.87
CA VAL A 245 6.20 -20.35 7.81
C VAL A 245 7.57 -20.86 8.23
N ALA A 246 7.80 -20.99 9.54
CA ALA A 246 9.05 -21.54 10.04
C ALA A 246 9.32 -22.95 9.47
N PRO A 247 10.56 -23.29 9.13
CA PRO A 247 10.91 -24.60 8.58
C PRO A 247 10.54 -25.71 9.56
N ALA A 248 9.98 -26.80 9.05
CA ALA A 248 9.64 -28.00 9.83
C ALA A 248 10.88 -28.77 10.29
N LYS A 249 12.05 -28.46 9.73
CA LYS A 249 13.33 -29.16 9.92
C LYS A 249 13.23 -30.63 9.55
N ARG A 250 12.45 -30.95 8.51
CA ARG A 250 12.22 -32.31 8.03
C ARG A 250 12.36 -32.31 6.52
N ALA A 251 13.28 -33.14 6.01
CA ALA A 251 13.52 -33.24 4.58
C ALA A 251 12.27 -33.71 3.82
N ALA A 252 11.93 -33.03 2.73
CA ALA A 252 10.88 -33.41 1.79
C ALA A 252 11.30 -33.04 0.36
N PRO A 253 11.02 -33.89 -0.64
CA PRO A 253 11.38 -33.59 -2.02
C PRO A 253 10.52 -32.44 -2.58
N LEU A 254 11.16 -31.57 -3.36
CA LEU A 254 10.47 -30.53 -4.13
C LEU A 254 9.74 -31.16 -5.32
N LEU A 255 8.59 -30.59 -5.68
CA LEU A 255 7.98 -30.89 -6.97
C LEU A 255 8.81 -30.30 -8.12
N PRO A 256 8.83 -30.96 -9.29
CA PRO A 256 9.47 -30.41 -10.48
C PRO A 256 8.93 -29.02 -10.84
N VAL A 257 9.79 -28.14 -11.36
CA VAL A 257 9.44 -26.79 -11.82
C VAL A 257 8.26 -26.85 -12.79
N ALA A 258 8.27 -27.78 -13.76
CA ALA A 258 7.18 -27.96 -14.71
C ALA A 258 5.81 -28.17 -14.04
N THR A 259 5.76 -29.03 -13.02
CA THR A 259 4.54 -29.33 -12.27
C THR A 259 4.04 -28.10 -11.51
N LEU A 260 4.94 -27.36 -10.85
CA LEU A 260 4.59 -26.14 -10.11
C LEU A 260 4.03 -25.06 -11.05
N LEU A 261 4.64 -24.91 -12.23
CA LEU A 261 4.17 -23.98 -13.26
C LEU A 261 2.77 -24.36 -13.80
N GLU A 262 2.52 -25.65 -14.03
CA GLU A 262 1.20 -26.13 -14.47
C GLU A 262 0.12 -25.88 -13.41
N ARG A 263 0.44 -26.14 -12.13
CA ARG A 263 -0.46 -25.84 -11.00
C ARG A 263 -0.77 -24.35 -10.90
N ALA A 264 0.25 -23.50 -11.06
CA ALA A 264 0.07 -22.05 -11.04
C ALA A 264 -0.85 -21.56 -12.18
N ARG A 265 -0.64 -22.05 -13.42
CA ARG A 265 -1.50 -21.72 -14.57
C ARG A 265 -2.93 -22.21 -14.39
N SER A 266 -3.11 -23.38 -13.79
CA SER A 266 -4.44 -23.94 -13.49
C SER A 266 -5.18 -23.13 -12.42
N ALA A 267 -4.46 -22.63 -11.42
CA ALA A 267 -5.01 -21.82 -10.34
C ALA A 267 -5.37 -20.39 -10.78
N SER A 268 -4.70 -19.86 -11.80
CA SER A 268 -4.92 -18.51 -12.32
C SER A 268 -4.98 -18.49 -13.85
N PRO A 269 -6.17 -18.65 -14.47
CA PRO A 269 -6.29 -18.68 -15.92
C PRO A 269 -5.76 -17.41 -16.60
N GLY A 270 -4.97 -17.57 -17.67
CA GLY A 270 -4.33 -16.46 -18.39
C GLY A 270 -3.07 -15.90 -17.72
N PHE A 271 -2.58 -16.53 -16.65
CA PHE A 271 -1.32 -16.24 -16.00
C PHE A 271 -0.14 -16.84 -16.77
N VAL A 272 0.88 -16.02 -17.03
CA VAL A 272 2.15 -16.38 -17.66
C VAL A 272 3.25 -16.27 -16.60
N PRO A 273 3.73 -17.41 -16.06
CA PRO A 273 4.83 -17.42 -15.09
C PRO A 273 6.14 -16.91 -15.69
N GLU A 274 6.87 -16.11 -14.91
CA GLU A 274 8.18 -15.55 -15.29
C GLU A 274 9.27 -15.91 -14.28
N SER A 275 8.91 -16.18 -13.01
CA SER A 275 9.88 -16.55 -11.97
C SER A 275 9.26 -17.36 -10.83
N LEU A 276 10.10 -18.09 -10.09
CA LEU A 276 9.74 -18.84 -8.90
C LEU A 276 10.63 -18.42 -7.72
N ALA A 277 10.05 -17.88 -6.65
CA ALA A 277 10.75 -17.59 -5.41
C ALA A 277 10.54 -18.74 -4.42
N TYR A 278 11.62 -19.41 -4.02
CA TYR A 278 11.59 -20.53 -3.08
C TYR A 278 12.00 -20.08 -1.68
N HIS A 279 11.36 -20.67 -0.68
CA HIS A 279 11.70 -20.54 0.73
C HIS A 279 11.83 -21.94 1.35
N ASP A 280 12.93 -22.16 2.09
CA ASP A 280 13.24 -23.40 2.80
C ASP A 280 13.19 -24.64 1.89
N ALA A 281 13.80 -24.55 0.71
CA ALA A 281 13.77 -25.58 -0.32
C ALA A 281 14.33 -26.92 0.20
N GLY A 282 13.56 -28.01 0.04
CA GLY A 282 13.90 -29.32 0.57
C GLY A 282 13.40 -29.60 1.98
N ASP A 283 12.71 -28.65 2.62
CA ASP A 283 11.96 -28.84 3.88
C ASP A 283 10.49 -29.21 3.63
N ALA A 284 9.86 -29.88 4.59
CA ALA A 284 8.44 -30.25 4.52
C ALA A 284 7.48 -29.05 4.54
N ASN A 285 7.92 -27.88 5.01
CA ASN A 285 7.18 -26.62 4.92
C ASN A 285 7.63 -25.74 3.74
N ALA A 286 8.44 -26.27 2.81
CA ALA A 286 8.95 -25.50 1.67
C ALA A 286 7.81 -24.81 0.90
N ARG A 287 8.00 -23.53 0.60
CA ARG A 287 7.04 -22.71 -0.15
C ARG A 287 7.66 -22.24 -1.45
N VAL A 288 6.83 -22.08 -2.46
CA VAL A 288 7.23 -21.49 -3.73
C VAL A 288 6.18 -20.49 -4.20
N GLU A 289 6.63 -19.27 -4.47
CA GLU A 289 5.82 -18.20 -5.02
C GLU A 289 6.13 -18.05 -6.50
N VAL A 290 5.17 -18.40 -7.35
CA VAL A 290 5.28 -18.25 -8.79
C VAL A 290 4.78 -16.88 -9.17
N TYR A 291 5.69 -16.00 -9.62
CA TYR A 291 5.37 -14.66 -10.10
C TYR A 291 5.34 -14.60 -11.63
N GLY A 292 4.58 -13.66 -12.16
CA GLY A 292 4.51 -13.42 -13.59
C GLY A 292 3.44 -12.38 -13.92
N ARG A 293 2.84 -12.51 -15.11
CA ARG A 293 1.86 -11.54 -15.60
C ARG A 293 0.60 -12.18 -16.16
N HIS A 294 -0.50 -11.45 -16.10
CA HIS A 294 -1.69 -11.72 -16.88
C HIS A 294 -1.59 -11.02 -18.23
N ASP A 295 -1.87 -11.77 -19.29
CA ASP A 295 -1.95 -11.22 -20.64
C ASP A 295 -3.22 -10.39 -20.80
N GLN A 296 -3.13 -9.09 -20.48
CA GLN A 296 -4.24 -8.15 -20.57
C GLN A 296 -3.79 -6.73 -20.92
N HIS A 297 -4.65 -6.00 -21.64
CA HIS A 297 -4.40 -4.61 -22.04
C HIS A 297 -4.79 -3.58 -20.96
N ARG A 298 -4.48 -3.88 -19.70
CA ARG A 298 -4.76 -3.01 -18.54
C ARG A 298 -3.46 -2.65 -17.83
N LEU A 299 -3.52 -1.62 -16.98
CA LEU A 299 -2.34 -1.07 -16.31
C LEU A 299 -1.66 -2.07 -15.36
N ASN A 300 -2.45 -2.82 -14.58
CA ASN A 300 -1.91 -3.84 -13.67
C ASN A 300 -1.86 -5.19 -14.36
N THR A 301 -0.68 -5.70 -14.69
CA THR A 301 -0.52 -7.03 -15.29
C THR A 301 0.04 -8.05 -14.32
N LEU A 302 0.63 -7.63 -13.19
CA LEU A 302 1.25 -8.53 -12.23
C LEU A 302 0.26 -9.59 -11.72
N GLY A 303 0.68 -10.84 -11.71
CA GLY A 303 0.01 -11.95 -11.05
C GLY A 303 1.00 -12.77 -10.22
N GLY A 304 0.46 -13.57 -9.31
CA GLY A 304 1.27 -14.55 -8.60
C GLY A 304 0.43 -15.68 -8.02
N VAL A 305 1.05 -16.83 -7.82
CA VAL A 305 0.46 -17.99 -7.16
C VAL A 305 1.45 -18.55 -6.15
N ALA A 306 1.08 -18.55 -4.88
CA ALA A 306 1.84 -19.24 -3.84
C ALA A 306 1.39 -20.69 -3.71
N LEU A 307 2.36 -21.59 -3.69
CA LEU A 307 2.18 -23.03 -3.61
C LEU A 307 3.00 -23.61 -2.46
N ASP A 308 2.50 -24.69 -1.88
CA ASP A 308 3.36 -25.63 -1.16
C ASP A 308 4.31 -26.31 -2.16
N ALA A 309 5.61 -26.19 -1.95
CA ALA A 309 6.61 -26.64 -2.93
C ALA A 309 6.73 -28.17 -2.98
N THR A 310 6.20 -28.89 -1.99
CA THR A 310 6.28 -30.35 -1.87
C THR A 310 5.01 -31.06 -2.35
N THR A 311 3.84 -30.46 -2.12
CA THR A 311 2.52 -31.03 -2.47
C THR A 311 1.87 -30.35 -3.67
N GLY A 312 2.28 -29.12 -4.01
CA GLY A 312 1.68 -28.31 -5.05
C GLY A 312 0.31 -27.73 -4.67
N GLN A 313 -0.06 -27.77 -3.38
CA GLN A 313 -1.29 -27.16 -2.89
C GLN A 313 -1.25 -25.64 -3.09
N VAL A 314 -2.31 -25.09 -3.68
CA VAL A 314 -2.47 -23.63 -3.83
C VAL A 314 -2.79 -23.00 -2.48
N LEU A 315 -1.92 -22.10 -2.05
CA LEU A 315 -2.04 -21.37 -0.79
C LEU A 315 -2.73 -20.03 -1.01
N ARG A 316 -2.34 -19.31 -2.08
CA ARG A 316 -2.89 -18.01 -2.43
C ARG A 316 -2.72 -17.70 -3.91
N VAL A 317 -3.71 -17.01 -4.49
CA VAL A 317 -3.67 -16.48 -5.85
C VAL A 317 -3.81 -14.95 -5.81
N LEU A 318 -2.82 -14.24 -6.34
CA LEU A 318 -2.88 -12.81 -6.61
C LEU A 318 -3.15 -12.61 -8.10
N ALA A 319 -4.34 -12.10 -8.42
CA ALA A 319 -4.70 -11.71 -9.78
C ALA A 319 -5.02 -10.21 -9.80
N PRO A 320 -4.84 -9.52 -10.95
CA PRO A 320 -5.20 -8.11 -11.08
C PRO A 320 -6.65 -7.77 -10.66
N ALA A 321 -7.56 -8.74 -10.79
CA ALA A 321 -8.96 -8.60 -10.37
C ALA A 321 -9.19 -8.71 -8.85
N THR A 322 -8.25 -9.31 -8.11
CA THR A 322 -8.36 -9.57 -6.66
C THR A 322 -7.44 -8.69 -5.82
N MET A 323 -6.66 -7.81 -6.45
CA MET A 323 -5.80 -6.86 -5.74
C MET A 323 -6.62 -5.90 -4.86
N SER A 324 -6.13 -5.64 -3.64
CA SER A 324 -6.69 -4.57 -2.81
C SER A 324 -6.51 -3.21 -3.50
N PRO A 325 -7.31 -2.18 -3.18
CA PRO A 325 -7.10 -0.85 -3.75
C PRO A 325 -5.69 -0.28 -3.53
N GLY A 326 -5.09 -0.56 -2.37
CA GLY A 326 -3.72 -0.13 -2.05
C GLY A 326 -2.67 -0.84 -2.90
N THR A 327 -2.75 -2.17 -2.97
CA THR A 327 -1.90 -2.99 -3.83
C THR A 327 -2.07 -2.58 -5.30
N ALA A 328 -3.30 -2.40 -5.77
CA ALA A 328 -3.59 -2.00 -7.13
C ALA A 328 -3.02 -0.61 -7.48
N ALA A 329 -3.06 0.35 -6.54
CA ALA A 329 -2.47 1.66 -6.71
C ALA A 329 -0.94 1.61 -6.75
N LEU A 330 -0.30 0.88 -5.83
CA LEU A 330 1.16 0.72 -5.78
C LEU A 330 1.68 -0.01 -7.03
N ARG A 331 1.06 -1.14 -7.40
CA ARG A 331 1.43 -1.90 -8.61
C ARG A 331 1.15 -1.10 -9.88
N GLY A 332 0.08 -0.29 -9.88
CA GLY A 332 -0.22 0.63 -10.98
C GLY A 332 0.84 1.72 -11.13
N LEU A 333 1.30 2.29 -10.02
CA LEU A 333 2.40 3.25 -10.00
C LEU A 333 3.71 2.63 -10.52
N GLN A 334 4.01 1.39 -10.11
CA GLN A 334 5.15 0.64 -10.64
C GLN A 334 5.00 0.44 -12.15
N ALA A 335 3.84 -0.01 -12.64
CA ALA A 335 3.61 -0.22 -14.06
C ALA A 335 3.73 1.08 -14.88
N LEU A 336 3.22 2.19 -14.34
CA LEU A 336 3.36 3.53 -14.94
C LEU A 336 4.81 4.04 -14.94
N HIS A 337 5.64 3.64 -13.98
CA HIS A 337 7.05 4.05 -13.97
C HIS A 337 7.89 3.19 -14.94
N PHE A 338 7.70 1.87 -14.92
CA PHE A 338 8.47 0.95 -15.77
C PHE A 338 7.98 0.91 -17.23
N GLY A 339 6.77 1.41 -17.51
CA GLY A 339 6.20 1.40 -18.86
C GLY A 339 5.93 -0.02 -19.39
N ASN A 340 5.71 -0.97 -18.50
CA ASN A 340 5.54 -2.39 -18.83
C ASN A 340 4.09 -2.79 -19.17
N PHE A 341 3.27 -1.83 -19.61
CA PHE A 341 1.88 -2.02 -20.03
C PHE A 341 1.70 -1.60 -21.49
N GLY A 342 0.68 -2.13 -22.17
CA GLY A 342 0.36 -1.72 -23.55
C GLY A 342 1.41 -2.08 -24.62
N HIS A 343 2.35 -2.98 -24.30
CA HIS A 343 3.34 -3.58 -25.21
C HIS A 343 4.19 -2.53 -25.98
N ALA A 344 4.56 -2.85 -27.23
CA ALA A 344 5.50 -2.06 -28.03
C ALA A 344 5.08 -0.58 -28.26
N PRO A 345 3.81 -0.23 -28.54
CA PRO A 345 3.41 1.16 -28.74
C PRO A 345 3.70 2.05 -27.52
N VAL A 346 3.38 1.57 -26.31
CA VAL A 346 3.65 2.31 -25.07
C VAL A 346 5.15 2.39 -24.80
N ARG A 347 5.90 1.30 -25.05
CA ARG A 347 7.36 1.28 -24.92
C ARG A 347 8.04 2.37 -25.77
N TRP A 348 7.67 2.47 -27.04
CA TRP A 348 8.19 3.50 -27.95
C TRP A 348 7.73 4.91 -27.55
N LEU A 349 6.49 5.07 -27.10
CA LEU A 349 6.02 6.34 -26.56
C LEU A 349 6.84 6.77 -25.34
N TYR A 350 7.09 5.87 -24.40
CA TYR A 350 7.88 6.13 -23.20
C TYR A 350 9.33 6.46 -23.54
N PHE A 351 9.92 5.78 -24.53
CA PHE A 351 11.23 6.12 -25.06
C PHE A 351 11.28 7.56 -25.58
N LEU A 352 10.31 7.96 -26.42
CA LEU A 352 10.24 9.32 -26.97
C LEU A 352 10.00 10.38 -25.89
N LEU A 353 9.11 10.11 -24.93
CA LEU A 353 8.84 11.01 -23.80
C LEU A 353 10.04 11.10 -22.84
N GLY A 354 10.77 10.01 -22.64
CA GLY A 354 12.03 9.97 -21.90
C GLY A 354 13.10 10.84 -22.54
N LEU A 355 13.30 10.71 -23.85
CA LEU A 355 14.18 11.60 -24.62
C LEU A 355 13.69 13.06 -24.60
N GLY A 356 12.38 13.29 -24.64
CA GLY A 356 11.76 14.60 -24.43
C GLY A 356 12.11 15.19 -23.06
N GLY A 357 12.13 14.38 -22.00
CA GLY A 357 12.60 14.77 -20.67
C GLY A 357 14.06 15.18 -20.68
N ALA A 358 14.95 14.35 -21.24
CA ALA A 358 16.37 14.68 -21.37
C ALA A 358 16.57 16.02 -22.12
N PHE A 359 15.79 16.25 -23.17
CA PHE A 359 15.75 17.52 -23.90
C PHE A 359 15.33 18.70 -23.01
N LEU A 360 14.35 18.56 -22.12
CA LEU A 360 13.91 19.65 -21.24
C LEU A 360 15.02 20.13 -20.31
N PHE A 361 15.78 19.21 -19.72
CA PHE A 361 16.88 19.57 -18.83
C PHE A 361 18.02 20.23 -19.59
N TYR A 362 18.36 19.71 -20.78
CA TYR A 362 19.36 20.31 -21.64
C TYR A 362 18.94 21.71 -22.12
N SER A 363 17.73 21.86 -22.65
CA SER A 363 17.20 23.14 -23.17
C SER A 363 16.98 24.18 -22.07
N GLY A 364 16.61 23.77 -20.84
CA GLY A 364 16.52 24.65 -19.69
C GLY A 364 17.87 25.28 -19.31
N ASN A 365 18.93 24.47 -19.31
CA ASN A 365 20.30 24.95 -19.10
C ASN A 365 20.76 25.90 -20.21
N LEU A 366 20.45 25.57 -21.48
CA LEU A 366 20.74 26.46 -22.61
C LEU A 366 20.01 27.80 -22.50
N LEU A 367 18.74 27.80 -22.08
CA LEU A 367 17.95 29.02 -21.90
C LEU A 367 18.55 29.90 -20.78
N TRP A 368 19.03 29.27 -19.70
CA TRP A 368 19.73 29.98 -18.63
C TRP A 368 21.04 30.62 -19.10
N ILE A 369 21.83 29.88 -19.89
CA ILE A 369 23.11 30.34 -20.48
C ILE A 369 22.85 31.50 -21.44
N GLU A 370 21.95 31.34 -22.42
CA GLU A 370 21.66 32.37 -23.44
C GLU A 370 21.07 33.64 -22.82
N THR A 371 20.26 33.52 -21.75
CA THR A 371 19.73 34.69 -21.04
C THR A 371 20.82 35.49 -20.31
N ARG A 372 21.96 34.87 -20.01
CA ARG A 372 23.09 35.49 -19.28
C ARG A 372 24.31 35.73 -20.16
N ARG A 373 24.25 35.34 -21.43
CA ARG A 373 25.28 35.57 -22.43
C ARG A 373 25.33 37.06 -22.78
N LYS A 374 26.50 37.67 -22.64
CA LYS A 374 26.74 39.06 -23.03
C LYS A 374 27.19 39.07 -24.49
N ARG A 375 26.25 39.29 -25.42
CA ARG A 375 26.45 39.21 -26.89
C ARG A 375 27.56 40.11 -27.45
N ARG A 376 27.99 41.14 -26.72
CA ARG A 376 29.01 42.11 -27.14
C ARG A 376 30.38 41.92 -26.47
N LEU A 377 30.55 40.87 -25.66
CA LEU A 377 31.83 40.56 -25.00
C LEU A 377 32.35 39.22 -25.49
N VAL A 378 33.64 39.14 -25.80
CA VAL A 378 34.32 37.89 -26.14
C VAL A 378 34.45 37.03 -24.87
N ASP A 379 34.86 37.65 -23.75
CA ASP A 379 34.94 36.98 -22.44
C ASP A 379 33.58 36.94 -21.74
N GLN A 380 33.05 35.74 -21.51
CA GLN A 380 31.83 35.54 -20.73
C GLN A 380 32.15 35.38 -19.24
N PRO A 381 31.20 35.65 -18.33
CA PRO A 381 31.41 35.40 -16.90
C PRO A 381 31.80 33.94 -16.62
N ARG A 382 32.75 33.72 -15.71
CA ARG A 382 33.25 32.37 -15.33
C ARG A 382 32.12 31.38 -15.04
N ARG A 383 31.07 31.82 -14.34
CA ARG A 383 29.87 31.01 -14.04
C ARG A 383 29.12 30.54 -15.30
N THR A 384 29.06 31.37 -16.34
CA THR A 384 28.39 31.04 -17.61
C THR A 384 29.22 30.03 -18.40
N HIS A 385 30.55 30.20 -18.44
CA HIS A 385 31.45 29.22 -19.05
C HIS A 385 31.45 27.88 -18.31
N ALA A 386 31.49 27.90 -16.98
CA ALA A 386 31.42 26.70 -16.16
C ALA A 386 30.12 25.93 -16.41
N MET A 387 28.97 26.62 -16.39
CA MET A 387 27.68 26.00 -16.67
C MET A 387 27.59 25.44 -18.09
N ALA A 388 28.12 26.16 -19.09
CA ALA A 388 28.14 25.68 -20.48
C ALA A 388 29.00 24.42 -20.65
N ARG A 389 30.22 24.41 -20.07
CA ARG A 389 31.11 23.24 -20.08
C ARG A 389 30.49 22.05 -19.35
N LEU A 390 29.89 22.29 -18.19
CA LEU A 390 29.24 21.24 -17.40
C LEU A 390 28.01 20.68 -18.13
N THR A 391 27.19 21.53 -18.73
CA THR A 391 25.99 21.11 -19.49
C THR A 391 26.40 20.25 -20.69
N VAL A 392 27.35 20.72 -21.50
CA VAL A 392 27.82 19.98 -22.68
C VAL A 392 28.56 18.71 -22.26
N GLY A 393 29.47 18.80 -21.29
CA GLY A 393 30.29 17.68 -20.83
C GLY A 393 29.47 16.56 -20.21
N VAL A 394 28.52 16.88 -19.32
CA VAL A 394 27.64 15.86 -18.72
C VAL A 394 26.70 15.27 -19.77
N CYS A 395 26.01 16.10 -20.55
CA CYS A 395 25.00 15.60 -21.48
C CYS A 395 25.62 14.79 -22.62
N LEU A 396 26.61 15.35 -23.33
CA LEU A 396 27.29 14.66 -24.43
C LEU A 396 28.19 13.54 -23.91
N GLY A 397 28.82 13.71 -22.75
CA GLY A 397 29.62 12.66 -22.12
C GLY A 397 28.77 11.45 -21.76
N SER A 398 27.55 11.64 -21.23
CA SER A 398 26.64 10.51 -20.95
C SER A 398 26.16 9.83 -22.23
N VAL A 399 25.84 10.61 -23.28
CA VAL A 399 25.44 10.07 -24.59
C VAL A 399 26.57 9.23 -25.17
N ALA A 400 27.78 9.79 -25.28
CA ALA A 400 28.94 9.10 -25.82
C ALA A 400 29.35 7.90 -24.95
N GLY A 401 29.32 8.06 -23.63
CA GLY A 401 29.60 6.99 -22.67
C GLY A 401 28.66 5.81 -22.87
N ILE A 402 27.34 6.03 -22.83
CA ILE A 402 26.34 4.97 -23.04
C ILE A 402 26.54 4.32 -24.41
N SER A 403 26.76 5.11 -25.47
CA SER A 403 27.04 4.57 -26.81
C SER A 403 28.28 3.66 -26.85
N ALA A 404 29.34 4.00 -26.11
CA ALA A 404 30.53 3.15 -26.01
C ALA A 404 30.25 1.84 -25.25
N VAL A 405 29.40 1.89 -24.21
CA VAL A 405 29.00 0.69 -23.46
C VAL A 405 28.25 -0.31 -24.34
N PHE A 406 27.40 0.13 -25.28
CA PHE A 406 26.72 -0.77 -26.24
C PHE A 406 27.70 -1.62 -27.07
N ILE A 407 28.86 -1.05 -27.40
CA ILE A 407 29.93 -1.74 -28.13
C ILE A 407 30.73 -2.63 -27.18
N ALA A 408 31.12 -2.10 -26.01
CA ALA A 408 31.89 -2.82 -25.00
C ALA A 408 31.16 -4.09 -24.51
N ALA A 409 29.83 -4.02 -24.35
CA ALA A 409 28.98 -5.14 -23.94
C ALA A 409 29.08 -6.38 -24.85
N ARG A 410 29.51 -6.22 -26.10
CA ARG A 410 29.71 -7.33 -27.05
C ARG A 410 31.13 -7.88 -27.06
N LEU A 411 32.09 -7.12 -26.55
CA LEU A 411 33.52 -7.38 -26.69
C LEU A 411 34.21 -7.75 -25.38
N LEU A 412 33.66 -7.31 -24.25
CA LEU A 412 34.26 -7.47 -22.92
C LEU A 412 33.48 -8.47 -22.07
N ALA A 413 34.13 -8.95 -21.01
CA ALA A 413 33.46 -9.78 -20.01
C ALA A 413 32.48 -8.93 -19.18
N PRO A 414 31.34 -9.51 -18.71
CA PRO A 414 30.35 -8.80 -17.91
C PRO A 414 30.98 -8.06 -16.73
N GLY A 415 30.65 -6.76 -16.60
CA GLY A 415 31.15 -5.86 -15.56
C GLY A 415 32.25 -4.90 -16.03
N GLN A 416 33.02 -5.25 -17.06
CA GLN A 416 34.12 -4.39 -17.57
C GLN A 416 33.61 -3.20 -18.40
N GLU A 417 32.41 -3.30 -18.97
CA GLU A 417 31.75 -2.24 -19.73
C GLU A 417 31.49 -0.96 -18.90
N ARG A 418 31.39 -1.11 -17.57
CA ARG A 418 31.25 0.01 -16.63
C ARG A 418 32.47 0.94 -16.67
N ASP A 419 33.68 0.39 -16.77
CA ASP A 419 34.91 1.19 -16.79
C ASP A 419 35.03 2.00 -18.08
N VAL A 420 34.55 1.44 -19.19
CA VAL A 420 34.46 2.13 -20.49
C VAL A 420 33.55 3.35 -20.40
N TYR A 421 32.40 3.24 -19.71
CA TYR A 421 31.52 4.39 -19.49
C TYR A 421 32.25 5.54 -18.82
N TYR A 422 32.89 5.30 -17.67
CA TYR A 422 33.55 6.37 -16.91
C TYR A 422 34.73 6.96 -17.69
N ALA A 423 35.50 6.15 -18.41
CA ALA A 423 36.60 6.63 -19.24
C ALA A 423 36.10 7.60 -20.34
N VAL A 424 35.05 7.21 -21.06
CA VAL A 424 34.48 8.04 -22.15
C VAL A 424 33.75 9.25 -21.59
N PHE A 425 33.00 9.09 -20.51
CA PHE A 425 32.31 10.17 -19.81
C PHE A 425 33.30 11.24 -19.31
N ALA A 426 34.41 10.82 -18.71
CA ALA A 426 35.47 11.73 -18.27
C ALA A 426 36.18 12.43 -19.44
N ALA A 427 36.45 11.71 -20.53
CA ALA A 427 37.06 12.28 -21.74
C ALA A 427 36.18 13.35 -22.42
N GLY A 428 34.86 13.14 -22.45
CA GLY A 428 33.89 14.14 -22.94
C GLY A 428 33.78 15.38 -22.04
N GLY A 429 34.21 15.27 -20.78
CA GLY A 429 34.15 16.30 -19.75
C GLY A 429 35.29 17.32 -19.76
N GLY A 430 36.13 17.42 -20.79
CA GLY A 430 37.06 18.55 -20.97
C GLY A 430 37.83 18.99 -19.70
N GLY A 431 38.51 18.05 -19.05
CA GLY A 431 39.47 18.22 -17.97
C GLY A 431 40.29 16.94 -17.83
N GLY A 432 41.62 17.03 -17.82
CA GLY A 432 42.56 15.90 -17.90
C GLY A 432 42.44 14.85 -16.77
N PRO A 433 43.24 13.76 -16.83
CA PRO A 433 42.97 12.52 -16.12
C PRO A 433 43.10 12.71 -14.60
N ALA A 434 42.05 12.36 -13.86
CA ALA A 434 42.22 11.95 -12.48
C ALA A 434 42.68 10.48 -12.50
N PRO A 435 43.74 10.10 -11.75
CA PRO A 435 44.17 8.71 -11.68
C PRO A 435 43.04 7.83 -11.11
N PRO A 436 43.02 6.53 -11.44
CA PRO A 436 42.08 5.60 -10.81
C PRO A 436 42.24 5.68 -9.28
N PRO A 437 41.14 5.61 -8.51
CA PRO A 437 41.25 5.53 -7.07
C PRO A 437 42.12 4.32 -6.69
N PRO A 438 43.03 4.44 -5.71
CA PRO A 438 43.81 3.29 -5.24
C PRO A 438 42.85 2.19 -4.75
N PRO A 439 43.25 0.91 -4.84
CA PRO A 439 42.46 -0.18 -4.28
C PRO A 439 42.17 0.10 -2.79
N PRO A 440 40.98 -0.30 -2.29
CA PRO A 440 40.65 -0.12 -0.89
C PRO A 440 41.73 -0.78 -0.03
N PRO A 441 42.21 -0.12 1.04
CA PRO A 441 43.12 -0.78 1.97
C PRO A 441 42.44 -2.03 2.55
N PRO A 442 43.20 -3.08 2.90
CA PRO A 442 42.65 -4.23 3.60
C PRO A 442 41.88 -3.76 4.84
N PRO A 443 40.81 -4.48 5.24
CA PRO A 443 40.00 -4.09 6.39
C PRO A 443 40.90 -3.90 7.61
N PRO A 444 40.73 -2.81 8.36
CA PRO A 444 41.49 -2.63 9.59
C PRO A 444 41.18 -3.79 10.54
N PRO A 445 42.17 -4.31 11.29
CA PRO A 445 41.88 -5.18 12.41
C PRO A 445 40.89 -4.46 13.34
N HIS A 446 39.95 -5.23 13.90
CA HIS A 446 38.88 -4.75 14.78
C HIS A 446 39.34 -3.62 15.71
N PRO A 447 38.58 -2.51 15.82
CA PRO A 447 38.92 -1.50 16.79
C PRO A 447 38.80 -2.10 18.21
N PRO A 448 39.77 -1.87 19.10
CA PRO A 448 39.55 -2.09 20.52
C PRO A 448 38.39 -1.20 21.00
N PRO A 449 37.69 -1.59 22.09
CA PRO A 449 36.56 -0.83 22.62
C PRO A 449 36.95 0.64 22.88
N PRO A 450 36.04 1.60 22.66
CA PRO A 450 36.38 3.01 22.66
C PRO A 450 36.85 3.48 24.04
N PRO A 451 37.91 4.31 24.12
CA PRO A 451 38.21 5.07 25.33
C PRO A 451 37.12 6.14 25.54
N PRO A 452 36.78 6.49 26.80
CA PRO A 452 35.79 7.52 27.08
C PRO A 452 36.28 8.89 26.60
N HIS A 453 35.47 9.57 25.78
CA HIS A 453 35.77 10.91 25.29
C HIS A 453 35.51 12.01 26.35
N PRO A 454 36.21 13.15 26.24
CA PRO A 454 36.26 14.22 27.23
C PRO A 454 35.04 15.14 27.15
N GLY A 455 34.78 15.82 28.27
CA GLY A 455 33.56 16.59 28.49
C GLY A 455 33.46 17.96 27.82
N GLY A 456 32.30 18.57 28.09
CA GLY A 456 31.95 19.99 27.92
C GLY A 456 30.72 20.16 27.03
N GLY A 457 29.58 20.69 27.45
CA GLY A 457 29.10 21.29 28.71
C GLY A 457 27.60 21.55 28.53
N GLY A 458 26.77 21.43 29.57
CA GLY A 458 26.26 22.62 30.22
C GLY A 458 24.73 22.57 30.37
N GLY A 459 24.27 22.12 31.52
CA GLY A 459 22.87 22.16 31.94
C GLY A 459 22.77 21.97 33.45
N LYS A 460 22.97 23.05 34.21
CA LYS A 460 22.92 23.09 35.68
C LYS A 460 21.56 22.64 36.22
N ARG A 461 21.58 21.73 37.21
CA ARG A 461 20.72 21.64 38.42
C ARG A 461 21.31 20.50 39.27
N GLY A 462 22.19 20.80 40.23
CA GLY A 462 21.87 20.87 41.67
C GLY A 462 21.70 19.44 42.21
N GLY A 463 22.67 18.79 42.87
CA GLY A 463 23.56 19.26 43.92
C GLY A 463 23.24 18.43 45.17
N GLY A 464 24.03 17.39 45.44
CA GLY A 464 23.95 16.60 46.68
C GLY A 464 23.94 15.09 46.48
N GLY A 465 25.11 14.46 46.58
CA GLY A 465 25.27 13.00 46.55
C GLY A 465 26.76 12.69 46.64
N GLY A 466 27.32 12.87 47.84
CA GLY A 466 28.76 12.92 48.07
C GLY A 466 29.50 11.66 47.64
N GLU A 467 30.63 11.88 46.97
CA GLU A 467 31.80 11.01 47.07
C GLU A 467 32.22 10.97 48.55
N GLY A 468 31.59 10.09 49.33
CA GLY A 468 32.06 9.68 50.64
C GLY A 468 33.23 8.72 50.43
N GLY A 469 34.39 9.26 50.03
CA GLY A 469 35.64 8.55 50.18
C GLY A 469 35.79 8.08 51.62
N TRP A 470 36.49 6.96 51.80
CA TRP A 470 36.94 6.43 53.08
C TRP A 470 37.93 7.38 53.78
N GLY A 471 37.47 8.57 54.11
CA GLY A 471 38.26 9.68 54.59
C GLY A 471 37.35 10.81 55.06
N GLY A 472 37.04 10.82 56.35
CA GLY A 472 36.41 11.97 57.02
C GLY A 472 35.15 11.63 57.81
N GLY A 473 35.32 11.06 59.00
CA GLY A 473 34.28 10.91 60.02
C GLY A 473 34.86 10.14 61.21
N GLY A 474 35.05 10.81 62.34
CA GLY A 474 35.96 10.39 63.40
C GLY A 474 35.59 9.09 64.14
N GLY A 475 36.64 8.37 64.53
CA GLY A 475 36.67 7.35 65.60
C GLY A 475 36.06 5.98 65.24
N GLY A 476 36.89 4.97 64.97
CA GLY A 476 36.44 3.57 64.99
C GLY A 476 37.10 2.61 64.00
N GLY A 477 37.86 3.09 63.02
CA GLY A 477 38.45 2.24 61.98
C GLY A 477 39.86 1.73 62.26
N HIS A 478 40.47 2.12 63.38
CA HIS A 478 41.83 1.70 63.75
C HIS A 478 41.76 1.00 65.10
N PRO A 479 42.38 -0.18 65.23
CA PRO A 479 42.50 -0.84 66.51
C PRO A 479 43.14 0.13 67.52
N PRO A 480 42.64 0.22 68.77
CA PRO A 480 43.21 1.10 69.78
C PRO A 480 44.71 0.84 69.96
N ALA A 481 45.50 1.91 70.10
CA ALA A 481 46.93 1.78 70.36
C ALA A 481 47.17 1.22 71.76
N VAL A 482 48.03 0.20 71.88
CA VAL A 482 48.35 -0.46 73.15
C VAL A 482 49.82 -0.25 73.48
N ASP A 483 50.08 0.24 74.68
CA ASP A 483 51.43 0.24 75.27
C ASP A 483 51.58 -1.02 76.15
N LEU A 484 52.52 -1.88 75.78
CA LEU A 484 52.79 -3.13 76.50
C LEU A 484 53.67 -2.91 77.76
N GLY A 485 54.20 -1.71 77.99
CA GLY A 485 55.07 -1.40 79.12
C GLY A 485 56.24 -2.39 79.28
N GLU A 486 56.51 -2.85 80.50
CA GLU A 486 57.54 -3.86 80.79
C GLU A 486 57.06 -5.32 80.64
N GLU A 487 55.82 -5.56 80.18
CA GLU A 487 55.25 -6.92 80.11
C GLU A 487 56.11 -7.84 79.21
N PRO A 488 56.44 -9.07 79.64
CA PRO A 488 57.13 -10.03 78.79
C PRO A 488 56.29 -10.39 77.55
N LEU A 489 56.90 -10.38 76.36
CA LEU A 489 56.19 -10.70 75.10
C LEU A 489 55.48 -12.07 75.11
N ALA A 490 55.95 -13.03 75.90
CA ALA A 490 55.28 -14.32 76.07
C ALA A 490 53.90 -14.20 76.76
N GLN A 491 53.78 -13.28 77.74
CA GLN A 491 52.55 -13.03 78.47
C GLN A 491 51.55 -12.22 77.62
N ALA A 492 52.05 -11.21 76.90
CA ALA A 492 51.26 -10.46 75.92
C ALA A 492 50.71 -11.37 74.80
N ARG A 493 51.50 -12.32 74.29
CA ARG A 493 51.03 -13.33 73.30
C ARG A 493 49.92 -14.22 73.87
N LYS A 494 50.01 -14.60 75.15
CA LYS A 494 48.98 -15.42 75.80
C LYS A 494 47.66 -14.66 75.94
N ARG A 495 47.72 -13.38 76.35
CA ARG A 495 46.56 -12.48 76.38
C ARG A 495 45.94 -12.28 75.00
N ALA A 496 46.76 -11.98 73.99
CA ALA A 496 46.30 -11.81 72.61
C ALA A 496 45.66 -13.09 72.04
N GLY A 497 46.26 -14.26 72.33
CA GLY A 497 45.70 -15.55 71.94
C GLY A 497 44.40 -15.91 72.67
N GLN A 498 44.26 -15.52 73.93
CA GLN A 498 43.02 -15.68 74.68
C GLN A 498 41.92 -14.78 74.13
N ALA A 499 42.21 -13.51 73.85
CA ALA A 499 41.27 -12.60 73.21
C ALA A 499 40.81 -13.11 71.83
N LEU A 500 41.74 -13.68 71.05
CA LEU A 500 41.42 -14.29 69.76
C LEU A 500 40.51 -15.53 69.90
N GLN A 501 40.72 -16.37 70.91
CA GLN A 501 39.86 -17.52 71.21
C GLN A 501 38.46 -17.10 71.67
N GLU A 502 38.37 -15.96 72.37
CA GLU A 502 37.12 -15.38 72.88
C GLU A 502 36.38 -14.51 71.82
N ASP A 503 36.85 -14.51 70.56
CA ASP A 503 36.32 -13.71 69.43
C ASP A 503 36.27 -12.19 69.71
N ARG A 504 37.15 -11.72 70.62
CA ARG A 504 37.35 -10.30 70.92
C ARG A 504 38.44 -9.75 70.01
N LEU A 505 38.02 -9.17 68.88
CA LEU A 505 38.91 -8.94 67.75
C LEU A 505 39.58 -7.56 67.74
N TYR A 506 38.86 -6.44 67.91
CA TYR A 506 39.42 -5.10 67.60
C TYR A 506 38.88 -3.89 68.37
N ARG A 507 37.82 -4.03 69.18
CA ARG A 507 37.09 -2.88 69.75
C ARG A 507 37.83 -2.27 70.93
N ASP A 508 38.39 -3.12 71.79
CA ASP A 508 39.01 -2.71 73.05
C ASP A 508 40.53 -2.93 73.04
N ALA A 509 41.29 -2.20 73.88
CA ALA A 509 42.75 -2.31 73.96
C ALA A 509 43.25 -3.72 74.36
N ASP A 510 42.38 -4.51 75.02
CA ASP A 510 42.64 -5.90 75.40
C ASP A 510 42.20 -6.93 74.35
N ASP A 511 41.79 -6.48 73.15
CA ASP A 511 41.40 -7.35 72.05
C ASP A 511 42.59 -7.86 71.24
N ALA A 512 42.36 -8.94 70.50
CA ALA A 512 43.39 -9.68 69.80
C ALA A 512 44.25 -8.82 68.86
N ILE A 513 43.62 -8.01 68.00
CA ILE A 513 44.32 -7.22 66.98
C ILE A 513 45.19 -6.11 67.60
N PRO A 514 44.68 -5.25 68.50
CA PRO A 514 45.48 -4.27 69.24
C PRO A 514 46.72 -4.89 69.91
N LEU A 515 46.52 -5.99 70.63
CA LEU A 515 47.60 -6.68 71.35
C LEU A 515 48.65 -7.26 70.39
N TYR A 516 48.22 -7.91 69.28
CA TYR A 516 49.16 -8.44 68.31
C TYR A 516 49.91 -7.35 67.52
N LEU A 517 49.29 -6.21 67.21
CA LEU A 517 49.96 -5.07 66.59
C LEU A 517 51.02 -4.47 67.50
N ALA A 518 50.73 -4.31 68.80
CA ALA A 518 51.69 -3.80 69.78
C ALA A 518 52.88 -4.76 69.98
N ILE A 519 52.63 -6.08 69.95
CA ILE A 519 53.69 -7.11 69.98
C ILE A 519 54.60 -6.99 68.75
N GLN A 520 54.01 -6.82 67.55
CA GLN A 520 54.78 -6.64 66.32
C GLN A 520 55.62 -5.37 66.34
N GLN A 521 55.05 -4.26 66.83
CA GLN A 521 55.76 -2.98 66.95
C GLN A 521 56.97 -3.10 67.88
N ARG A 522 56.81 -3.74 69.05
CA ARG A 522 57.89 -3.95 70.02
C ARG A 522 58.95 -4.96 69.55
N ALA A 523 58.55 -5.97 68.78
CA ALA A 523 59.44 -6.99 68.23
C ALA A 523 60.10 -6.62 66.88
N GLY A 524 59.91 -5.37 66.42
CA GLY A 524 60.46 -4.91 65.13
C GLY A 524 59.92 -5.67 63.92
N GLY A 525 58.68 -6.16 63.98
CA GLY A 525 58.01 -6.86 62.89
C GLY A 525 58.38 -8.34 62.70
N LYS A 526 59.18 -8.93 63.61
CA LYS A 526 59.75 -10.28 63.44
C LYS A 526 59.07 -11.38 64.25
N ASP A 527 57.98 -11.08 64.96
CA ASP A 527 57.32 -12.08 65.81
C ASP A 527 56.36 -12.97 65.02
N ALA A 528 56.80 -14.18 64.67
CA ALA A 528 56.00 -15.12 63.87
C ALA A 528 54.68 -15.55 64.53
N ALA A 529 54.60 -15.52 65.87
CA ALA A 529 53.39 -15.91 66.60
C ALA A 529 52.28 -14.86 66.48
N SER A 530 52.60 -13.58 66.67
CA SER A 530 51.64 -12.48 66.46
C SER A 530 51.29 -12.26 65.00
N GLN A 531 52.19 -12.55 64.05
CA GLN A 531 51.88 -12.55 62.61
C GLN A 531 50.76 -13.55 62.28
N ARG A 532 50.89 -14.81 62.74
CA ARG A 532 49.84 -15.82 62.59
C ARG A 532 48.55 -15.43 63.31
N GLY A 533 48.67 -14.82 64.49
CA GLY A 533 47.52 -14.30 65.24
C GLY A 533 46.74 -13.21 64.49
N LEU A 534 47.44 -12.26 63.86
CA LEU A 534 46.84 -11.22 63.01
C LEU A 534 46.20 -11.81 61.76
N GLU A 535 46.81 -12.80 61.13
CA GLU A 535 46.23 -13.51 59.98
C GLU A 535 44.92 -14.22 60.36
N GLN A 536 44.87 -14.90 61.51
CA GLN A 536 43.68 -15.56 62.01
C GLN A 536 42.58 -14.57 62.40
N ALA A 537 42.92 -13.48 63.10
CA ALA A 537 41.97 -12.43 63.46
C ALA A 537 41.38 -11.76 62.21
N ARG A 538 42.22 -11.49 61.20
CA ARG A 538 41.79 -10.95 59.91
C ARG A 538 40.86 -11.90 59.18
N ALA A 539 41.14 -13.20 59.15
CA ALA A 539 40.25 -14.20 58.55
C ALA A 539 38.86 -14.20 59.22
N ARG A 540 38.79 -14.06 60.55
CA ARG A 540 37.53 -13.93 61.30
C ARG A 540 36.77 -12.65 60.98
N LEU A 541 37.47 -11.51 60.87
CA LEU A 541 36.86 -10.25 60.44
C LEU A 541 36.24 -10.36 59.05
N ILE A 542 36.95 -11.01 58.12
CA ILE A 542 36.46 -11.22 56.75
C ILE A 542 35.23 -12.12 56.74
N GLU A 543 35.29 -13.27 57.41
CA GLU A 543 34.18 -14.22 57.53
C GLU A 543 32.91 -13.54 58.09
N ARG A 544 33.07 -12.76 59.17
CA ARG A 544 31.96 -12.04 59.81
C ARG A 544 31.43 -10.90 58.96
N GLY A 545 32.30 -10.17 58.26
CA GLY A 545 31.92 -9.15 57.30
C GLY A 545 31.09 -9.73 56.16
N GLN A 546 31.53 -10.84 55.56
CA GLN A 546 30.81 -11.53 54.49
C GLN A 546 29.44 -12.05 54.96
N ALA A 547 29.38 -12.61 56.17
CA ALA A 547 28.11 -13.09 56.75
C ALA A 547 27.10 -11.95 57.00
N LEU A 548 27.58 -10.75 57.35
CA LEU A 548 26.74 -9.55 57.52
C LEU A 548 26.30 -8.97 56.18
N VAL A 549 27.17 -8.92 55.17
CA VAL A 549 26.80 -8.51 53.80
C VAL A 549 25.63 -9.37 53.29
N ALA A 550 25.67 -10.68 53.52
CA ALA A 550 24.59 -11.62 53.16
C ALA A 550 23.26 -11.42 53.91
N GLN A 551 23.23 -10.55 54.93
CA GLN A 551 22.06 -10.26 55.77
C GLN A 551 21.55 -8.83 55.64
N THR A 552 22.17 -8.00 54.78
CA THR A 552 21.85 -6.58 54.60
C THR A 552 20.40 -6.30 54.18
N ASP A 553 19.75 -7.24 53.50
CA ASP A 553 18.32 -7.11 53.16
C ASP A 553 17.36 -7.40 54.31
N ARG A 554 17.84 -8.06 55.39
CA ARG A 554 17.02 -8.54 56.50
C ARG A 554 17.27 -7.81 57.82
N GLN A 555 18.38 -7.09 57.94
CA GLN A 555 18.79 -6.37 59.14
C GLN A 555 19.30 -5.00 58.77
N ASP A 556 18.66 -3.95 59.28
CA ASP A 556 18.99 -2.56 58.94
C ASP A 556 20.41 -2.16 59.36
N ASP A 557 20.94 -2.74 60.45
CA ASP A 557 22.27 -2.43 60.99
C ASP A 557 23.39 -3.28 60.39
N ALA A 558 23.07 -4.36 59.64
CA ALA A 558 24.07 -5.32 59.17
C ALA A 558 25.06 -4.69 58.17
N LEU A 559 24.60 -3.75 57.34
CA LEU A 559 25.46 -3.05 56.38
C LEU A 559 26.46 -2.13 57.11
N GLU A 560 26.02 -1.45 58.16
CA GLU A 560 26.87 -0.56 58.94
C GLU A 560 27.95 -1.34 59.70
N GLN A 561 27.57 -2.48 60.28
CA GLN A 561 28.51 -3.41 60.93
C GLN A 561 29.49 -4.05 59.94
N ALA A 562 29.01 -4.46 58.74
CA ALA A 562 29.88 -4.99 57.69
C ALA A 562 30.90 -3.96 57.22
N ARG A 563 30.48 -2.69 57.09
CA ARG A 563 31.37 -1.56 56.78
C ARG A 563 32.42 -1.37 57.86
N GLU A 564 32.05 -1.39 59.13
CA GLU A 564 32.99 -1.29 60.25
C GLU A 564 34.05 -2.40 60.19
N LEU A 565 33.66 -3.66 60.01
CA LEU A 565 34.58 -4.79 59.91
C LEU A 565 35.49 -4.70 58.67
N ALA A 566 34.95 -4.27 57.53
CA ALA A 566 35.74 -4.03 56.32
C ALA A 566 36.78 -2.93 56.55
N ILE A 567 36.45 -1.89 57.34
CA ILE A 567 37.40 -0.81 57.66
C ILE A 567 38.58 -1.33 58.46
N VAL A 568 38.29 -2.10 59.50
CA VAL A 568 39.33 -2.69 60.35
C VAL A 568 40.20 -3.66 59.55
N ALA A 569 39.59 -4.51 58.72
CA ALA A 569 40.33 -5.44 57.85
C ALA A 569 41.24 -4.70 56.85
N LEU A 570 40.76 -3.59 56.27
CA LEU A 570 41.53 -2.76 55.33
C LEU A 570 42.70 -2.05 56.00
N ALA A 571 42.53 -1.60 57.24
CA ALA A 571 43.61 -1.02 58.05
C ALA A 571 44.73 -2.04 58.34
N LEU A 572 44.38 -3.31 58.53
CA LEU A 572 45.35 -4.38 58.81
C LEU A 572 46.11 -4.85 57.58
N ALA A 573 45.46 -4.91 56.42
CA ALA A 573 46.04 -5.48 55.22
C ALA A 573 45.52 -4.80 53.93
N PRO A 574 45.97 -3.58 53.63
CA PRO A 574 45.42 -2.76 52.55
C PRO A 574 45.68 -3.31 51.15
N GLN A 575 46.62 -4.23 50.99
CA GLN A 575 46.95 -4.89 49.71
C GLN A 575 46.44 -6.34 49.62
N ASP A 576 45.77 -6.85 50.65
CA ASP A 576 45.27 -8.23 50.64
C ASP A 576 44.06 -8.38 49.68
N PRO A 577 44.11 -9.31 48.71
CA PRO A 577 43.04 -9.50 47.74
C PRO A 577 41.68 -9.83 48.37
N THR A 578 41.65 -10.55 49.49
CA THR A 578 40.41 -10.98 50.16
C THR A 578 39.76 -9.84 50.93
N VAL A 579 40.57 -8.98 51.56
CA VAL A 579 40.09 -7.74 52.21
C VAL A 579 39.52 -6.77 51.17
N ARG A 580 40.19 -6.63 50.02
CA ARG A 580 39.70 -5.81 48.91
C ARG A 580 38.42 -6.38 48.30
N ALA A 581 38.22 -7.70 48.33
CA ALA A 581 36.98 -8.33 47.89
C ALA A 581 35.82 -7.97 48.84
N LEU A 582 35.99 -8.12 50.15
CA LEU A 582 34.99 -7.71 51.14
C LEU A 582 34.64 -6.22 51.04
N GLN A 583 35.63 -5.34 50.85
CA GLN A 583 35.39 -3.91 50.64
C GLN A 583 34.43 -3.67 49.45
N ARG A 584 34.69 -4.31 48.31
CA ARG A 584 33.83 -4.19 47.11
C ARG A 584 32.43 -4.76 47.34
N GLU A 585 32.33 -5.86 48.08
CA GLU A 585 31.03 -6.46 48.45
C GLU A 585 30.18 -5.51 49.30
N VAL A 586 30.77 -4.87 50.32
CA VAL A 586 30.09 -3.88 51.17
C VAL A 586 29.69 -2.63 50.36
N GLU A 587 30.58 -2.11 49.51
CA GLU A 587 30.27 -0.96 48.64
C GLU A 587 29.13 -1.26 47.67
N THR A 588 29.09 -2.48 47.12
CA THR A 588 28.02 -2.95 46.24
C THR A 588 26.69 -3.02 47.01
N ALA A 589 26.67 -3.66 48.18
CA ALA A 589 25.49 -3.77 49.04
C ALA A 589 24.93 -2.40 49.44
N GLN A 590 25.80 -1.43 49.75
CA GLN A 590 25.39 -0.06 50.06
C GLN A 590 24.71 0.64 48.88
N ARG A 591 25.25 0.49 47.66
CA ARG A 591 24.65 1.07 46.46
C ARG A 591 23.31 0.43 46.12
N VAL A 592 23.21 -0.91 46.20
CA VAL A 592 21.95 -1.64 45.99
C VAL A 592 20.86 -1.16 46.95
N LEU A 593 21.17 -1.03 48.25
CA LEU A 593 20.23 -0.53 49.24
C LEU A 593 19.79 0.93 48.95
N GLY A 594 20.73 1.78 48.55
CA GLY A 594 20.44 3.17 48.17
C GLY A 594 19.49 3.28 46.99
N PHE A 595 19.75 2.52 45.92
CA PHE A 595 18.87 2.46 44.76
C PHE A 595 17.49 1.86 45.10
N ASN A 596 17.43 0.80 45.92
CA ASN A 596 16.16 0.23 46.35
C ASN A 596 15.29 1.22 47.14
N ARG A 597 15.88 1.98 48.07
CA ARG A 597 15.14 3.02 48.82
C ARG A 597 14.62 4.14 47.91
N ALA A 598 15.45 4.62 46.98
CA ALA A 598 15.04 5.63 46.01
C ALA A 598 13.92 5.13 45.10
N GLY A 599 14.01 3.86 44.64
CA GLY A 599 12.98 3.22 43.84
C GLY A 599 11.64 3.09 44.58
N GLU A 600 11.66 2.73 45.87
CA GLU A 600 10.46 2.64 46.70
C GLU A 600 9.80 3.99 46.99
N GLU A 601 10.59 5.06 47.13
CA GLU A 601 10.08 6.42 47.25
C GLU A 601 9.40 6.88 45.96
N ASP A 602 10.02 6.60 44.81
CA ASP A 602 9.44 6.92 43.51
C ASP A 602 8.17 6.14 43.22
N LEU A 603 8.13 4.87 43.59
CA LEU A 603 6.95 4.03 43.47
C LEU A 603 5.79 4.60 44.29
N ARG A 604 6.05 5.01 45.54
CA ARG A 604 5.05 5.68 46.40
C ARG A 604 4.59 7.03 45.84
N GLY A 605 5.49 7.74 45.16
CA GLY A 605 5.19 8.99 44.46
C GLY A 605 4.47 8.82 43.12
N GLY A 606 4.20 7.59 42.67
CA GLY A 606 3.59 7.29 41.38
C GLY A 606 4.52 7.52 40.17
N ARG A 607 5.82 7.75 40.40
CA ARG A 607 6.82 7.94 39.34
C ARG A 607 7.37 6.59 38.89
N LEU A 608 6.64 5.90 38.02
CA LEU A 608 6.94 4.51 37.66
C LEU A 608 8.15 4.36 36.74
N GLY A 609 8.45 5.35 35.89
CA GLY A 609 9.49 5.19 34.84
C GLY A 609 9.23 5.91 33.51
N GLU A 610 8.19 6.73 33.44
CA GLU A 610 7.58 7.24 32.19
C GLU A 610 8.52 8.10 31.34
N ASP A 611 9.40 8.85 31.99
CA ASP A 611 10.35 9.79 31.40
C ASP A 611 11.77 9.23 31.32
N GLY A 612 11.93 7.92 31.55
CA GLY A 612 13.24 7.27 31.64
C GLY A 612 13.91 7.41 33.01
N ASN A 613 13.30 8.13 33.96
CA ASN A 613 13.72 8.23 35.36
C ASN A 613 12.61 7.69 36.28
N GLY A 614 12.90 7.54 37.58
CA GLY A 614 11.92 7.10 38.58
C GLY A 614 12.15 5.67 39.07
N ALA A 615 11.09 5.02 39.54
CA ALA A 615 11.15 3.73 40.23
C ALA A 615 11.84 2.64 39.40
N LEU A 616 11.47 2.52 38.12
CA LEU A 616 12.07 1.54 37.21
C LEU A 616 13.58 1.73 37.02
N ALA A 617 14.04 2.98 36.89
CA ALA A 617 15.46 3.29 36.69
C ALA A 617 16.27 2.87 37.92
N ASN A 618 15.80 3.28 39.12
CA ASN A 618 16.44 2.92 40.38
C ASN A 618 16.50 1.40 40.59
N PHE A 619 15.40 0.67 40.38
CA PHE A 619 15.42 -0.79 40.53
C PHE A 619 16.25 -1.50 39.47
N ARG A 620 16.37 -0.97 38.25
CA ARG A 620 17.30 -1.51 37.24
C ARG A 620 18.76 -1.30 37.63
N ASP A 621 19.11 -0.14 38.17
CA ASP A 621 20.46 0.13 38.65
C ASP A 621 20.82 -0.77 39.84
N ALA A 622 19.87 -1.04 40.73
CA ALA A 622 20.02 -2.05 41.79
C ALA A 622 20.22 -3.46 41.20
N ALA A 623 19.42 -3.85 40.19
CA ALA A 623 19.48 -5.17 39.57
C ALA A 623 20.76 -5.41 38.77
N GLN A 624 21.40 -4.37 38.22
CA GLN A 624 22.71 -4.49 37.56
C GLN A 624 23.83 -4.82 38.55
N LEU A 625 23.69 -4.36 39.81
CA LEU A 625 24.67 -4.59 40.87
C LEU A 625 24.43 -5.94 41.57
N ASP A 626 23.17 -6.27 41.84
CA ASP A 626 22.76 -7.54 42.44
C ASP A 626 21.41 -8.00 41.84
N PRO A 627 21.45 -8.87 40.81
CA PRO A 627 20.24 -9.37 40.14
C PRO A 627 19.33 -10.22 41.04
N ASP A 628 19.90 -10.88 42.06
CA ASP A 628 19.19 -11.85 42.90
C ASP A 628 18.54 -11.20 44.14
N ASN A 629 18.85 -9.93 44.38
CA ASN A 629 18.32 -9.16 45.51
C ASN A 629 16.77 -9.23 45.59
N PRO A 630 16.20 -9.76 46.69
CA PRO A 630 14.77 -9.97 46.81
C PRO A 630 13.98 -8.66 46.82
N ARG A 631 14.52 -7.60 47.42
CA ARG A 631 13.88 -6.28 47.52
C ARG A 631 13.81 -5.61 46.16
N THR A 632 14.90 -5.68 45.38
CA THR A 632 14.94 -5.22 43.99
C THR A 632 13.90 -5.93 43.13
N ARG A 633 13.82 -7.27 43.21
CA ARG A 633 12.84 -8.06 42.44
C ARG A 633 11.39 -7.74 42.81
N GLN A 634 11.11 -7.50 44.08
CA GLN A 634 9.80 -7.07 44.54
C GLN A 634 9.45 -5.66 44.03
N GLY A 635 10.41 -4.73 44.05
CA GLY A 635 10.25 -3.38 43.51
C GLY A 635 9.90 -3.39 42.02
N LEU A 636 10.64 -4.15 41.21
CA LEU A 636 10.34 -4.34 39.79
C LEU A 636 8.94 -4.93 39.56
N ALA A 637 8.51 -5.91 40.36
CA ALA A 637 7.16 -6.48 40.27
C ALA A 637 6.06 -5.47 40.60
N ALA A 638 6.31 -4.56 41.55
CA ALA A 638 5.37 -3.51 41.90
C ALA A 638 5.26 -2.42 40.81
N VAL A 639 6.39 -2.04 40.19
CA VAL A 639 6.39 -1.16 39.02
C VAL A 639 5.59 -1.77 37.86
N GLU A 640 5.81 -3.05 37.58
CA GLU A 640 5.04 -3.78 36.56
C GLU A 640 3.53 -3.71 36.84
N SER A 641 3.13 -3.98 38.09
CA SER A 641 1.72 -3.93 38.51
C SER A 641 1.10 -2.55 38.33
N GLY A 642 1.81 -1.48 38.71
CA GLY A 642 1.33 -0.10 38.53
C GLY A 642 1.19 0.31 37.06
N LEU A 643 2.08 -0.17 36.18
CA LEU A 643 1.97 0.07 34.74
C LEU A 643 0.78 -0.70 34.13
N LEU A 644 0.53 -1.93 34.58
CA LEU A 644 -0.64 -2.70 34.15
C LEU A 644 -1.95 -2.05 34.60
N GLU A 645 -2.00 -1.49 35.81
CA GLU A 645 -3.18 -0.76 36.29
C GLU A 645 -3.50 0.46 35.41
N ARG A 646 -2.49 1.23 35.01
CA ARG A 646 -2.68 2.35 34.06
C ARG A 646 -3.14 1.88 32.69
N ALA A 647 -2.66 0.73 32.22
CA ALA A 647 -3.11 0.15 30.98
C ALA A 647 -4.61 -0.17 31.01
N GLU A 648 -5.09 -0.72 32.12
CA GLU A 648 -6.50 -1.05 32.32
C GLU A 648 -7.36 0.21 32.47
N GLN A 649 -6.91 1.20 33.24
CA GLN A 649 -7.60 2.49 33.36
C GLN A 649 -7.74 3.21 32.01
N ALA A 650 -6.70 3.17 31.17
CA ALA A 650 -6.76 3.73 29.81
C ALA A 650 -7.77 2.98 28.93
N ALA A 651 -7.82 1.64 29.03
CA ALA A 651 -8.80 0.83 28.30
C ALA A 651 -10.24 1.12 28.72
N ASP A 652 -10.49 1.29 30.03
CA ASP A 652 -11.80 1.66 30.57
C ASP A 652 -12.26 3.05 30.11
N ALA A 653 -11.31 3.96 29.86
CA ALA A 653 -11.53 5.27 29.26
C ALA A 653 -11.63 5.26 27.72
N ALA A 654 -11.69 4.08 27.09
CA ALA A 654 -11.69 3.89 25.63
C ALA A 654 -10.43 4.41 24.91
N ASP A 655 -9.32 4.55 25.64
CA ASP A 655 -7.99 4.88 25.12
C ASP A 655 -7.15 3.60 24.96
N PHE A 656 -7.48 2.82 23.92
CA PHE A 656 -6.75 1.60 23.59
C PHE A 656 -5.35 1.85 22.99
N ILE A 657 -5.02 3.10 22.66
CA ILE A 657 -3.66 3.49 22.27
C ILE A 657 -2.82 3.67 23.53
N GLY A 658 -3.31 4.45 24.49
CA GLY A 658 -2.70 4.60 25.82
C GLY A 658 -2.56 3.26 26.54
N ALA A 659 -3.60 2.42 26.50
CA ALA A 659 -3.55 1.08 27.10
C ALA A 659 -2.40 0.22 26.53
N ARG A 660 -2.16 0.29 25.21
CA ARG A 660 -1.05 -0.42 24.55
C ARG A 660 0.30 0.13 24.96
N TYR A 661 0.44 1.46 25.05
CA TYR A 661 1.66 2.10 25.52
C TYR A 661 2.05 1.61 26.92
N TRP A 662 1.10 1.60 27.85
CA TRP A 662 1.33 1.12 29.22
C TRP A 662 1.66 -0.37 29.28
N LEU A 663 0.99 -1.23 28.48
CA LEU A 663 1.34 -2.65 28.35
C LEU A 663 2.76 -2.87 27.82
N GLN A 664 3.19 -2.06 26.84
CA GLN A 664 4.54 -2.15 26.28
C GLN A 664 5.59 -1.76 27.32
N MET A 665 5.33 -0.69 28.07
CA MET A 665 6.19 -0.30 29.19
C MET A 665 6.29 -1.40 30.25
N ALA A 666 5.16 -2.02 30.64
CA ALA A 666 5.17 -3.14 31.57
C ALA A 666 6.01 -4.33 31.05
N GLY A 667 5.95 -4.59 29.73
CA GLY A 667 6.74 -5.63 29.05
C GLY A 667 8.25 -5.41 29.07
N GLN A 668 8.72 -4.20 29.37
CA GLN A 668 10.14 -3.89 29.50
C GLN A 668 10.65 -4.03 30.94
N VAL A 669 9.77 -4.24 31.92
CA VAL A 669 10.16 -4.30 33.34
C VAL A 669 10.80 -5.64 33.70
N ARG A 670 10.17 -6.75 33.27
CA ARG A 670 10.59 -8.12 33.57
C ARG A 670 10.34 -9.03 32.37
N ASP A 671 11.27 -9.95 32.13
CA ASP A 671 11.12 -10.93 31.05
C ASP A 671 9.99 -11.94 31.35
N ARG A 672 9.07 -12.11 30.39
CA ARG A 672 8.06 -13.19 30.33
C ARG A 672 7.10 -13.27 31.53
N ALA A 673 6.61 -12.13 32.03
CA ALA A 673 5.61 -12.13 33.10
C ALA A 673 4.19 -12.54 32.60
N PRO A 674 3.55 -13.59 33.15
CA PRO A 674 2.23 -14.05 32.71
C PRO A 674 1.11 -13.01 32.96
N THR A 675 1.28 -12.17 33.97
CA THR A 675 0.46 -11.01 34.33
C THR A 675 0.18 -10.06 33.16
N ILE A 676 1.16 -9.86 32.26
CA ILE A 676 1.02 -9.00 31.08
C ILE A 676 0.08 -9.63 30.05
N ALA A 677 0.17 -10.96 29.86
CA ALA A 677 -0.72 -11.68 28.96
C ALA A 677 -2.17 -11.63 29.47
N ASP A 678 -2.37 -11.78 30.78
CA ASP A 678 -3.68 -11.67 31.42
C ASP A 678 -4.27 -10.26 31.30
N ALA A 679 -3.46 -9.21 31.54
CA ALA A 679 -3.88 -7.82 31.36
C ALA A 679 -4.25 -7.51 29.91
N ARG A 680 -3.44 -7.98 28.95
CA ARG A 680 -3.77 -7.87 27.52
C ARG A 680 -5.10 -8.54 27.19
N ALA A 681 -5.36 -9.73 27.73
CA ALA A 681 -6.62 -10.44 27.52
C ALA A 681 -7.83 -9.73 28.17
N ARG A 682 -7.65 -9.02 29.30
CA ARG A 682 -8.68 -8.17 29.91
C ARG A 682 -8.99 -6.95 29.04
N ILE A 683 -7.96 -6.20 28.66
CA ILE A 683 -8.08 -4.99 27.81
C ILE A 683 -8.76 -5.32 26.48
N GLU A 684 -8.38 -6.45 25.87
CA GLU A 684 -8.98 -6.90 24.62
C GLU A 684 -10.47 -7.29 24.77
N ARG A 685 -10.86 -7.84 25.93
CA ARG A 685 -12.29 -8.09 26.22
C ARG A 685 -13.07 -6.78 26.37
N THR A 686 -12.51 -5.79 27.08
CA THR A 686 -13.12 -4.46 27.22
C THR A 686 -13.32 -3.80 25.85
N ARG A 687 -12.28 -3.83 25.00
CA ARG A 687 -12.32 -3.29 23.63
C ARG A 687 -13.43 -3.91 22.79
N ARG A 688 -13.50 -5.25 22.75
CA ARG A 688 -14.55 -5.96 22.01
C ARG A 688 -15.95 -5.67 22.55
N GLY A 689 -16.11 -5.56 23.86
CA GLY A 689 -17.39 -5.19 24.48
C GLY A 689 -17.85 -3.79 24.05
N GLN A 690 -16.93 -2.83 23.97
CA GLN A 690 -17.24 -1.47 23.54
C GLN A 690 -17.57 -1.39 22.05
N ILE A 691 -16.84 -2.11 21.19
CA ILE A 691 -17.15 -2.23 19.76
C ILE A 691 -18.56 -2.78 19.57
N ALA A 692 -18.93 -3.84 20.29
CA ALA A 692 -20.26 -4.43 20.20
C ALA A 692 -21.37 -3.46 20.61
N ALA A 693 -21.18 -2.73 21.72
CA ALA A 693 -22.16 -1.75 22.18
C ALA A 693 -22.36 -0.59 21.17
N LEU A 694 -21.27 -0.07 20.59
CA LEU A 694 -21.34 0.96 19.55
C LEU A 694 -21.95 0.43 18.26
N HIS A 695 -21.60 -0.79 17.84
CA HIS A 695 -22.19 -1.44 16.69
C HIS A 695 -23.73 -1.50 16.82
N ASP A 696 -24.24 -2.00 17.95
CA ASP A 696 -25.68 -2.14 18.20
C ASP A 696 -26.39 -0.79 18.26
N ALA A 697 -25.76 0.23 18.86
CA ALA A 697 -26.26 1.61 18.83
C ALA A 697 -26.36 2.16 17.39
N GLY A 698 -25.32 1.95 16.57
CA GLY A 698 -25.32 2.36 15.18
C GLY A 698 -26.40 1.65 14.35
N LEU A 699 -26.64 0.36 14.61
CA LEU A 699 -27.75 -0.36 13.97
C LEU A 699 -29.12 0.16 14.39
N HIS A 700 -29.28 0.52 15.67
CA HIS A 700 -30.49 1.12 16.17
C HIS A 700 -30.76 2.47 15.49
N ASP A 701 -29.75 3.33 15.37
CA ASP A 701 -29.86 4.61 14.67
C ASP A 701 -30.34 4.43 13.22
N LEU A 702 -29.84 3.43 12.50
CA LEU A 702 -30.25 3.13 11.12
C LEU A 702 -31.74 2.74 10.97
N THR A 703 -32.45 2.41 12.05
CA THR A 703 -33.90 2.16 11.99
C THR A 703 -34.72 3.46 11.92
N SER A 704 -34.11 4.60 12.23
CA SER A 704 -34.75 5.91 12.21
C SER A 704 -34.54 6.64 10.88
N PRO A 705 -35.57 7.32 10.31
CA PRO A 705 -35.45 8.08 9.07
C PRO A 705 -34.38 9.18 9.07
N ARG A 706 -33.93 9.64 10.25
CA ARG A 706 -32.88 10.68 10.41
C ARG A 706 -31.58 10.13 11.01
N GLY A 707 -31.48 8.83 11.23
CA GLY A 707 -30.36 8.24 11.97
C GLY A 707 -29.07 8.01 11.18
N LEU A 708 -29.06 8.25 9.85
CA LEU A 708 -27.85 8.07 9.03
C LEU A 708 -26.63 8.85 9.56
N LYS A 709 -26.83 10.08 10.02
CA LYS A 709 -25.74 10.91 10.55
C LYS A 709 -25.19 10.32 11.86
N ALA A 710 -26.08 9.98 12.79
CA ALA A 710 -25.72 9.40 14.08
C ALA A 710 -25.01 8.05 13.91
N ALA A 711 -25.54 7.17 13.05
CA ALA A 711 -24.89 5.90 12.71
C ALA A 711 -23.49 6.10 12.08
N GLY A 712 -23.30 7.16 11.29
CA GLY A 712 -22.00 7.54 10.73
C GLY A 712 -20.99 8.01 11.79
N GLU A 713 -21.44 8.79 12.77
CA GLU A 713 -20.63 9.21 13.92
C GLU A 713 -20.25 8.01 14.79
N THR A 714 -21.20 7.10 15.05
CA THR A 714 -20.96 5.85 15.76
C THR A 714 -19.96 4.94 15.03
N LEU A 715 -20.06 4.82 13.70
CA LEU A 715 -19.08 4.08 12.91
C LEU A 715 -17.67 4.69 13.01
N ALA A 716 -17.56 6.02 13.01
CA ALA A 716 -16.26 6.69 13.16
C ALA A 716 -15.61 6.33 14.50
N GLU A 717 -16.40 6.26 15.58
CA GLU A 717 -15.92 5.84 16.90
C GLU A 717 -15.53 4.35 16.92
N VAL A 718 -16.33 3.47 16.30
CA VAL A 718 -15.97 2.05 16.13
C VAL A 718 -14.63 1.91 15.39
N LEU A 719 -14.42 2.65 14.30
CA LEU A 719 -13.19 2.58 13.51
C LEU A 719 -11.96 3.12 14.25
N ARG A 720 -12.14 3.95 15.29
CA ARG A 720 -11.05 4.43 16.16
C ARG A 720 -10.53 3.34 17.09
N ILE A 721 -11.40 2.43 17.52
CA ILE A 721 -11.10 1.39 18.52
C ILE A 721 -10.93 -0.02 17.91
N ALA A 722 -11.53 -0.28 16.75
CA ALA A 722 -11.51 -1.56 16.08
C ALA A 722 -10.17 -1.81 15.37
N ASP A 723 -9.79 -3.08 15.28
CA ASP A 723 -8.63 -3.45 14.46
C ASP A 723 -9.02 -3.46 12.97
N PRO A 724 -8.07 -3.27 12.05
CA PRO A 724 -8.33 -3.44 10.63
C PRO A 724 -8.95 -4.82 10.33
N GLY A 725 -10.10 -4.83 9.66
CA GLY A 725 -10.82 -6.07 9.33
C GLY A 725 -11.81 -6.54 10.40
N ASP A 726 -12.06 -5.77 11.45
CA ASP A 726 -13.08 -6.10 12.45
C ASP A 726 -14.46 -6.34 11.79
N PRO A 727 -15.12 -7.48 12.09
CA PRO A 727 -16.36 -7.87 11.42
C PRO A 727 -17.55 -6.98 11.79
N MET A 728 -17.59 -6.42 13.00
CA MET A 728 -18.67 -5.53 13.44
C MET A 728 -18.53 -4.14 12.80
N ALA A 729 -17.32 -3.60 12.75
CA ALA A 729 -17.04 -2.38 12.00
C ALA A 729 -17.40 -2.55 10.51
N GLY A 730 -17.05 -3.71 9.94
CA GLY A 730 -17.42 -4.10 8.58
C GLY A 730 -18.93 -4.18 8.36
N ASP A 731 -19.67 -4.79 9.28
CA ASP A 731 -21.13 -4.92 9.16
C ASP A 731 -21.86 -3.57 9.27
N LEU A 732 -21.52 -2.74 10.28
CA LEU A 732 -22.11 -1.42 10.46
C LEU A 732 -21.88 -0.53 9.23
N ARG A 733 -20.66 -0.53 8.68
CA ARG A 733 -20.33 0.18 7.44
C ARG A 733 -21.20 -0.28 6.27
N ARG A 734 -21.31 -1.59 6.03
CA ARG A 734 -22.16 -2.12 4.93
C ARG A 734 -23.62 -1.72 5.10
N ARG A 735 -24.15 -1.78 6.32
CA ARG A 735 -25.54 -1.40 6.60
C ARG A 735 -25.78 0.10 6.43
N LEU A 736 -24.82 0.92 6.86
CA LEU A 736 -24.85 2.37 6.64
C LEU A 736 -24.81 2.69 5.14
N GLU A 737 -23.97 2.03 4.35
CA GLU A 737 -23.91 2.17 2.90
C GLU A 737 -25.25 1.78 2.24
N LEU A 738 -25.81 0.62 2.61
CA LEU A 738 -27.12 0.19 2.10
C LEU A 738 -28.21 1.21 2.44
N ALA A 739 -28.29 1.67 3.69
CA ALA A 739 -29.27 2.67 4.11
C ALA A 739 -29.06 4.03 3.40
N THR A 740 -27.81 4.41 3.15
CA THR A 740 -27.46 5.66 2.45
C THR A 740 -27.94 5.65 1.00
N HIS A 741 -27.79 4.51 0.33
CA HIS A 741 -28.08 4.40 -1.11
C HIS A 741 -29.50 3.91 -1.42
N TYR A 742 -30.13 3.14 -0.54
CA TYR A 742 -31.43 2.50 -0.78
C TYR A 742 -32.49 2.84 0.27
N GLY A 743 -32.16 3.61 1.30
CA GLY A 743 -33.10 3.90 2.39
C GLY A 743 -33.58 2.62 3.07
N SER A 744 -34.90 2.41 3.10
CA SER A 744 -35.51 1.20 3.66
C SER A 744 -35.50 -0.01 2.74
N PHE A 745 -34.99 0.14 1.51
CA PHE A 745 -35.01 -0.89 0.48
C PHE A 745 -33.67 -1.62 0.35
N ARG A 746 -33.66 -2.69 -0.44
CA ARG A 746 -32.45 -3.42 -0.84
C ARG A 746 -32.43 -3.64 -2.36
N PRO A 747 -31.25 -3.71 -3.00
CA PRO A 747 -31.14 -4.09 -4.41
C PRO A 747 -31.91 -5.38 -4.73
N GLY A 748 -32.61 -5.40 -5.85
CA GLY A 748 -33.40 -6.55 -6.31
C GLY A 748 -34.69 -6.80 -5.53
N GLN A 749 -35.00 -5.98 -4.51
CA GLN A 749 -36.27 -6.11 -3.79
C GLN A 749 -37.45 -5.81 -4.72
N VAL A 750 -38.38 -6.75 -4.81
CA VAL A 750 -39.65 -6.59 -5.53
C VAL A 750 -40.74 -6.10 -4.58
N PHE A 751 -41.50 -5.10 -5.00
CA PHE A 751 -42.64 -4.57 -4.24
C PHE A 751 -43.72 -4.01 -5.16
N THR A 752 -44.88 -3.67 -4.60
CA THR A 752 -45.94 -2.91 -5.26
C THR A 752 -46.64 -2.04 -4.24
N ASP A 753 -47.01 -0.82 -4.63
CA ASP A 753 -47.73 0.12 -3.78
C ASP A 753 -49.25 -0.10 -3.89
N GLY A 754 -49.95 0.06 -2.77
CA GLY A 754 -51.42 0.12 -2.76
C GLY A 754 -51.92 1.46 -3.29
N LEU A 755 -53.03 1.44 -4.03
CA LEU A 755 -53.65 2.65 -4.59
C LEU A 755 -54.83 3.11 -3.72
N LYS A 756 -55.05 4.43 -3.59
CA LYS A 756 -56.20 4.98 -2.83
C LYS A 756 -57.54 4.57 -3.41
N VAL A 757 -57.62 4.41 -4.73
CA VAL A 757 -58.82 3.92 -5.45
C VAL A 757 -59.07 2.42 -5.28
N GLY A 758 -58.21 1.70 -4.56
CA GLY A 758 -58.22 0.24 -4.47
C GLY A 758 -57.35 -0.42 -5.54
N GLY A 759 -56.95 -1.67 -5.30
CA GLY A 759 -56.00 -2.39 -6.15
C GLY A 759 -54.53 -2.08 -5.82
N ARG A 760 -53.63 -2.50 -6.72
CA ARG A 760 -52.18 -2.33 -6.57
C ARG A 760 -51.59 -1.73 -7.85
N GLY A 761 -50.57 -0.89 -7.70
CA GLY A 761 -49.80 -0.39 -8.83
C GLY A 761 -48.88 -1.46 -9.44
N PRO A 762 -48.10 -1.10 -10.47
CA PRO A 762 -47.18 -2.03 -11.11
C PRO A 762 -46.20 -2.66 -10.12
N GLN A 763 -45.78 -3.89 -10.39
CA GLN A 763 -44.69 -4.50 -9.64
C GLN A 763 -43.38 -3.79 -9.98
N MET A 764 -42.70 -3.31 -8.96
CA MET A 764 -41.45 -2.57 -9.06
C MET A 764 -40.30 -3.42 -8.51
N ILE A 765 -39.13 -3.30 -9.10
CA ILE A 765 -37.88 -3.90 -8.62
C ILE A 765 -36.84 -2.81 -8.38
N VAL A 766 -36.15 -2.88 -7.24
CA VAL A 766 -35.11 -1.91 -6.88
C VAL A 766 -33.84 -2.19 -7.68
N VAL A 767 -33.48 -1.23 -8.54
CA VAL A 767 -32.26 -1.25 -9.33
C VAL A 767 -31.06 -0.83 -8.47
N PRO A 768 -29.93 -1.56 -8.54
CA PRO A 768 -28.72 -1.19 -7.80
C PRO A 768 -28.26 0.25 -8.12
N HIS A 769 -27.77 0.99 -7.13
CA HIS A 769 -27.01 2.21 -7.39
C HIS A 769 -25.67 1.85 -8.06
N GLY A 770 -25.04 2.81 -8.74
CA GLY A 770 -23.75 2.56 -9.36
C GLY A 770 -23.43 3.52 -10.48
N ALA A 771 -22.49 3.14 -11.32
CA ALA A 771 -22.15 3.90 -12.52
C ALA A 771 -22.02 2.97 -13.71
N PHE A 772 -22.28 3.52 -14.89
CA PHE A 772 -22.08 2.82 -16.16
C PHE A 772 -21.66 3.77 -17.26
N GLN A 773 -21.22 3.20 -18.36
CA GLN A 773 -20.92 3.94 -19.58
C GLN A 773 -22.16 3.94 -20.48
N MET A 774 -22.78 5.12 -20.60
CA MET A 774 -23.95 5.37 -21.45
C MET A 774 -23.53 5.74 -22.86
N GLY A 775 -24.25 5.25 -23.85
CA GLY A 775 -24.02 5.50 -25.27
C GLY A 775 -23.11 4.45 -25.93
N ALA A 776 -22.86 4.66 -27.21
CA ALA A 776 -22.07 3.76 -28.05
C ALA A 776 -20.60 4.23 -28.11
N SER A 777 -19.67 3.27 -28.16
CA SER A 777 -18.26 3.59 -28.41
C SER A 777 -18.06 4.13 -29.83
N ASP A 778 -16.93 4.81 -30.07
CA ASP A 778 -16.58 5.34 -31.38
C ASP A 778 -16.43 4.24 -32.45
N THR A 779 -16.17 3.00 -32.03
CA THR A 779 -15.98 1.84 -32.90
C THR A 779 -17.16 0.87 -32.90
N GLU A 780 -18.25 1.14 -32.19
CA GLU A 780 -19.40 0.24 -32.15
C GLU A 780 -20.10 0.14 -33.53
N PRO A 781 -20.23 -1.06 -34.12
CA PRO A 781 -20.85 -1.21 -35.43
C PRO A 781 -22.33 -0.77 -35.42
N GLY A 782 -22.71 0.04 -36.41
CA GLY A 782 -24.09 0.51 -36.57
C GLY A 782 -24.51 1.59 -35.57
N ALA A 783 -23.59 2.12 -34.77
CA ALA A 783 -23.83 3.29 -33.94
C ALA A 783 -23.87 4.56 -34.79
N SER A 784 -24.82 5.44 -34.47
CA SER A 784 -24.98 6.75 -35.10
C SER A 784 -24.49 7.89 -34.19
N ASP A 785 -24.30 9.08 -34.74
CA ASP A 785 -23.67 10.20 -34.03
C ASP A 785 -24.46 10.68 -32.80
N ASN A 786 -25.78 10.49 -32.77
CA ASN A 786 -26.61 10.84 -31.62
C ASN A 786 -26.47 9.87 -30.45
N GLU A 787 -25.85 8.70 -30.66
CA GLU A 787 -25.54 7.72 -29.62
C GLU A 787 -24.16 7.97 -28.99
N ARG A 788 -23.44 8.99 -29.47
CA ARG A 788 -22.06 9.32 -29.09
C ARG A 788 -21.96 10.71 -28.43
N PRO A 789 -20.88 10.99 -27.69
CA PRO A 789 -19.87 10.03 -27.24
C PRO A 789 -20.39 9.14 -26.11
N ALA A 790 -19.76 7.98 -25.93
CA ALA A 790 -19.94 7.22 -24.71
C ALA A 790 -19.42 8.02 -23.50
N HIS A 791 -20.19 8.10 -22.42
CA HIS A 791 -19.86 8.90 -21.24
C HIS A 791 -20.31 8.19 -19.95
N TYR A 792 -19.70 8.54 -18.82
CA TYR A 792 -20.05 7.95 -17.53
C TYR A 792 -21.26 8.64 -16.92
N VAL A 793 -22.22 7.83 -16.46
CA VAL A 793 -23.36 8.27 -15.66
C VAL A 793 -23.32 7.54 -14.32
N ARG A 794 -23.56 8.25 -13.22
CA ARG A 794 -23.55 7.72 -11.86
C ARG A 794 -24.85 8.00 -11.13
N PHE A 795 -25.47 6.94 -10.63
CA PHE A 795 -26.59 6.97 -9.71
C PHE A 795 -26.06 6.93 -8.27
N SER A 796 -26.22 8.03 -7.55
CA SER A 796 -25.81 8.14 -6.13
C SER A 796 -26.73 7.38 -5.18
N ARG A 797 -27.96 7.09 -5.61
CA ARG A 797 -28.95 6.26 -4.92
C ARG A 797 -29.54 5.25 -5.89
N GLY A 798 -30.06 4.16 -5.34
CA GLY A 798 -30.90 3.26 -6.12
C GLY A 798 -32.22 3.93 -6.49
N PHE A 799 -32.95 3.32 -7.40
CA PHE A 799 -34.31 3.67 -7.76
C PHE A 799 -35.06 2.38 -8.09
N ALA A 800 -36.37 2.41 -8.20
CA ALA A 800 -37.15 1.25 -8.62
C ALA A 800 -37.65 1.43 -10.06
N LEU A 801 -37.70 0.34 -10.82
CA LEU A 801 -38.31 0.28 -12.16
C LEU A 801 -39.43 -0.76 -12.16
N SER A 802 -40.49 -0.53 -12.94
CA SER A 802 -41.49 -1.57 -13.16
C SER A 802 -40.85 -2.76 -13.87
N ILE A 803 -41.15 -3.96 -13.37
CA ILE A 803 -40.54 -5.21 -13.80
C ILE A 803 -40.75 -5.45 -15.30
N THR A 804 -41.92 -5.05 -15.80
CA THR A 804 -42.34 -5.09 -17.20
C THR A 804 -42.74 -3.70 -17.71
N GLU A 805 -43.05 -3.60 -19.01
CA GLU A 805 -43.87 -2.50 -19.51
C GLU A 805 -45.24 -2.46 -18.80
N VAL A 806 -45.86 -1.27 -18.75
CA VAL A 806 -47.21 -1.11 -18.21
C VAL A 806 -48.19 -1.90 -19.07
N THR A 807 -49.05 -2.69 -18.44
CA THR A 807 -50.05 -3.52 -19.12
C THR A 807 -51.32 -2.75 -19.47
N VAL A 808 -52.10 -3.28 -20.40
CA VAL A 808 -53.44 -2.76 -20.71
C VAL A 808 -54.35 -2.79 -19.48
N ALA A 809 -54.25 -3.80 -18.61
CA ALA A 809 -55.02 -3.88 -17.37
C ALA A 809 -54.66 -2.77 -16.37
N GLU A 810 -53.37 -2.48 -16.18
CA GLU A 810 -52.90 -1.41 -15.29
C GLU A 810 -53.28 -0.03 -15.82
N PHE A 811 -53.10 0.20 -17.13
CA PHE A 811 -53.48 1.47 -17.75
C PHE A 811 -55.00 1.70 -17.76
N ARG A 812 -55.79 0.62 -17.88
CA ARG A 812 -57.26 0.67 -17.74
C ARG A 812 -57.70 1.23 -16.40
N GLN A 813 -57.06 0.82 -15.29
CA GLN A 813 -57.40 1.34 -13.96
C GLN A 813 -57.27 2.86 -13.90
N PHE A 814 -56.23 3.42 -14.51
CA PHE A 814 -56.06 4.87 -14.63
C PHE A 814 -57.16 5.53 -15.44
N VAL A 815 -57.47 4.99 -16.62
CA VAL A 815 -58.49 5.56 -17.51
C VAL A 815 -59.86 5.54 -16.85
N GLU A 816 -60.23 4.44 -16.19
CA GLU A 816 -61.50 4.29 -15.48
C GLU A 816 -61.57 5.19 -14.24
N ALA A 817 -60.49 5.28 -13.45
CA ALA A 817 -60.46 6.09 -12.23
C ALA A 817 -60.48 7.61 -12.49
N THR A 818 -59.93 8.06 -13.63
CA THR A 818 -59.77 9.49 -13.93
C THR A 818 -60.71 10.00 -15.02
N GLY A 819 -61.35 9.11 -15.78
CA GLY A 819 -62.07 9.47 -17.00
C GLY A 819 -61.14 9.99 -18.11
N ALA A 820 -59.83 9.70 -18.05
CA ALA A 820 -58.86 10.15 -19.02
C ALA A 820 -59.23 9.68 -20.43
N ARG A 821 -59.00 10.54 -21.43
CA ARG A 821 -59.16 10.19 -22.86
C ARG A 821 -57.78 10.25 -23.51
N PRO A 822 -57.01 9.16 -23.64
CA PRO A 822 -55.65 9.16 -24.21
C PRO A 822 -55.58 9.70 -25.65
N ARG A 823 -54.36 10.03 -26.12
CA ARG A 823 -54.17 10.74 -27.41
C ARG A 823 -54.82 10.05 -28.61
N ALA A 824 -54.68 8.73 -28.73
CA ALA A 824 -55.28 7.96 -29.82
C ALA A 824 -56.82 7.98 -29.75
N THR A 825 -57.41 7.83 -28.57
CA THR A 825 -58.86 7.93 -28.33
C THR A 825 -59.40 9.33 -28.70
N ARG A 826 -58.67 10.40 -28.41
CA ARG A 826 -59.06 11.78 -28.81
C ARG A 826 -58.96 12.00 -30.31
N ARG A 827 -57.94 11.44 -30.97
CA ARG A 827 -57.70 11.57 -32.42
C ARG A 827 -58.57 10.65 -33.27
N GLY A 828 -59.10 9.58 -32.68
CA GLY A 828 -59.91 8.56 -33.35
C GLY A 828 -59.11 7.65 -34.30
N HIS A 829 -57.79 7.64 -34.21
CA HIS A 829 -56.92 6.78 -35.02
C HIS A 829 -55.55 6.59 -34.37
N SER A 830 -54.87 5.52 -34.77
CA SER A 830 -53.46 5.26 -34.43
C SER A 830 -52.76 4.49 -35.55
N VAL A 831 -51.48 4.18 -35.37
CA VAL A 831 -50.68 3.41 -36.33
C VAL A 831 -50.65 1.94 -35.91
N VAL A 832 -51.10 1.04 -36.80
CA VAL A 832 -51.13 -0.42 -36.62
C VAL A 832 -50.27 -1.11 -37.67
N TYR A 833 -49.86 -2.35 -37.40
CA TYR A 833 -49.27 -3.22 -38.41
C TYR A 833 -50.37 -3.84 -39.28
N ASP A 834 -50.27 -3.63 -40.59
CA ASP A 834 -51.15 -4.27 -41.57
C ASP A 834 -50.41 -5.42 -42.25
N GLU A 835 -50.78 -6.64 -41.91
CA GLU A 835 -50.12 -7.85 -42.39
C GLU A 835 -50.22 -8.01 -43.91
N ARG A 836 -51.32 -7.56 -44.52
CA ARG A 836 -51.52 -7.63 -45.97
C ARG A 836 -50.46 -6.84 -46.73
N SER A 837 -50.23 -5.59 -46.33
CA SER A 837 -49.20 -4.74 -46.93
C SER A 837 -47.80 -4.98 -46.36
N GLY A 838 -47.69 -5.54 -45.15
CA GLY A 838 -46.45 -5.65 -44.40
C GLY A 838 -45.96 -4.31 -43.83
N ASN A 839 -46.81 -3.29 -43.81
CA ASN A 839 -46.46 -1.92 -43.43
C ASN A 839 -47.22 -1.46 -42.19
N PHE A 840 -46.66 -0.46 -41.52
CA PHE A 840 -47.37 0.28 -40.48
C PHE A 840 -48.25 1.35 -41.12
N ILE A 841 -49.56 1.25 -40.92
CA ILE A 841 -50.55 2.15 -41.52
C ILE A 841 -51.38 2.84 -40.45
N ARG A 842 -51.88 4.03 -40.78
CA ARG A 842 -52.87 4.71 -39.95
C ARG A 842 -54.22 4.04 -40.10
N ARG A 843 -54.84 3.64 -39.00
CA ARG A 843 -56.18 3.03 -38.97
C ARG A 843 -57.09 3.76 -37.99
N SER A 844 -58.31 4.06 -38.43
CA SER A 844 -59.35 4.69 -37.61
C SER A 844 -59.88 3.73 -36.55
N GLY A 845 -60.37 4.26 -35.43
CA GLY A 845 -60.97 3.49 -34.35
C GLY A 845 -59.98 2.75 -33.45
N VAL A 846 -58.67 2.93 -33.66
CA VAL A 846 -57.60 2.29 -32.89
C VAL A 846 -57.19 3.19 -31.73
N ASP A 847 -57.11 2.62 -30.52
CA ASP A 847 -56.66 3.29 -29.30
C ASP A 847 -55.89 2.37 -28.34
N TRP A 848 -55.67 2.79 -27.09
CA TRP A 848 -54.88 2.05 -26.09
C TRP A 848 -55.45 0.67 -25.73
N GLN A 849 -56.72 0.39 -26.06
CA GLN A 849 -57.35 -0.92 -25.87
C GLN A 849 -57.13 -1.84 -27.08
N SER A 850 -56.52 -1.33 -28.14
CA SER A 850 -56.23 -2.07 -29.35
C SER A 850 -54.84 -2.70 -29.29
N ASP A 851 -54.69 -3.86 -29.92
CA ASP A 851 -53.44 -4.60 -30.12
C ASP A 851 -52.72 -4.15 -31.41
N TYR A 852 -51.55 -4.70 -31.70
CA TYR A 852 -50.65 -4.28 -32.77
C TYR A 852 -51.27 -4.21 -34.16
N ASN A 853 -52.27 -5.04 -34.45
CA ASN A 853 -53.00 -5.10 -35.71
C ASN A 853 -54.36 -4.38 -35.66
N GLY A 854 -54.70 -3.73 -34.55
CA GLY A 854 -55.97 -3.04 -34.31
C GLY A 854 -57.11 -3.91 -33.77
N ALA A 855 -56.87 -5.18 -33.44
CA ALA A 855 -57.82 -6.01 -32.71
C ALA A 855 -57.90 -5.62 -31.22
N GLN A 856 -58.78 -6.22 -30.43
CA GLN A 856 -58.84 -5.99 -28.99
C GLN A 856 -57.60 -6.57 -28.28
N ALA A 857 -56.91 -5.77 -27.48
CA ALA A 857 -55.75 -6.21 -26.70
C ALA A 857 -56.17 -7.02 -25.47
N ALA A 858 -55.36 -8.04 -25.14
CA ALA A 858 -55.51 -8.81 -23.92
C ALA A 858 -55.09 -8.00 -22.68
N PRO A 859 -55.63 -8.29 -21.48
CA PRO A 859 -55.32 -7.52 -20.28
C PRO A 859 -53.82 -7.47 -19.91
N ASN A 860 -53.07 -8.54 -20.15
CA ASN A 860 -51.64 -8.67 -19.86
C ASN A 860 -50.73 -8.30 -21.05
N SER A 861 -51.29 -7.82 -22.16
CA SER A 861 -50.49 -7.23 -23.23
C SER A 861 -49.86 -5.91 -22.74
N PRO A 862 -48.68 -5.53 -23.24
CA PRO A 862 -48.12 -4.21 -22.97
C PRO A 862 -49.04 -3.14 -23.57
N VAL A 863 -49.27 -2.04 -22.86
CA VAL A 863 -50.08 -0.94 -23.37
C VAL A 863 -49.32 -0.23 -24.50
N MET A 864 -50.01 -0.06 -25.62
CA MET A 864 -49.49 0.58 -26.82
C MET A 864 -50.49 1.63 -27.33
N HIS A 865 -50.18 2.31 -28.44
CA HIS A 865 -50.99 3.44 -28.94
C HIS A 865 -51.11 4.62 -27.96
N VAL A 866 -50.18 4.72 -27.01
CA VAL A 866 -50.09 5.80 -26.01
C VAL A 866 -48.99 6.78 -26.38
N SER A 867 -49.24 8.07 -26.13
CA SER A 867 -48.22 9.12 -26.28
C SER A 867 -47.41 9.27 -24.99
N ILE A 868 -46.22 9.90 -25.07
CA ILE A 868 -45.43 10.24 -23.87
C ILE A 868 -46.25 11.04 -22.85
N ARG A 869 -47.16 11.92 -23.30
CA ARG A 869 -48.03 12.69 -22.40
C ARG A 869 -49.05 11.82 -21.67
N ASP A 870 -49.52 10.75 -22.33
CA ASP A 870 -50.41 9.79 -21.69
C ASP A 870 -49.64 8.96 -20.63
N ALA A 871 -48.37 8.62 -20.91
CA ALA A 871 -47.47 7.96 -19.96
C ALA A 871 -47.12 8.85 -18.75
N GLU A 872 -46.80 10.12 -18.97
CA GLU A 872 -46.56 11.11 -17.91
C GLU A 872 -47.80 11.34 -17.05
N ALA A 873 -48.99 11.35 -17.65
CA ALA A 873 -50.26 11.46 -16.92
C ALA A 873 -50.51 10.24 -16.03
N TYR A 874 -50.23 9.03 -16.53
CA TYR A 874 -50.31 7.80 -15.75
C TYR A 874 -49.34 7.80 -14.57
N ALA A 875 -48.08 8.22 -14.79
CA ALA A 875 -47.07 8.34 -13.74
C ALA A 875 -47.46 9.37 -12.66
N SER A 876 -48.01 10.51 -13.08
CA SER A 876 -48.49 11.57 -12.17
C SER A 876 -49.66 11.06 -11.32
N TRP A 877 -50.62 10.38 -11.94
CA TRP A 877 -51.74 9.76 -11.23
C TRP A 877 -51.27 8.72 -10.21
N LEU A 878 -50.34 7.82 -10.57
CA LEU A 878 -49.78 6.86 -9.60
C LEU A 878 -49.07 7.56 -8.45
N SER A 879 -48.40 8.68 -8.71
CA SER A 879 -47.76 9.47 -7.65
C SER A 879 -48.79 10.01 -6.65
N GLU A 880 -49.91 10.53 -7.14
CA GLU A 880 -51.02 11.01 -6.31
C GLU A 880 -51.69 9.87 -5.53
N GLN A 881 -51.87 8.71 -6.15
CA GLN A 881 -52.48 7.53 -5.53
C GLN A 881 -51.62 6.96 -4.41
N THR A 882 -50.30 6.93 -4.57
CA THR A 882 -49.37 6.25 -3.65
C THR A 882 -48.71 7.20 -2.65
N GLY A 883 -48.68 8.50 -2.93
CA GLY A 883 -47.86 9.47 -2.19
C GLY A 883 -46.35 9.30 -2.43
N ARG A 884 -45.97 8.56 -3.49
CA ARG A 884 -44.59 8.27 -3.87
C ARG A 884 -44.30 8.92 -5.22
N HIS A 885 -43.03 9.21 -5.50
CA HIS A 885 -42.67 9.85 -6.76
C HIS A 885 -42.50 8.79 -7.85
N TYR A 886 -43.53 8.61 -8.69
CA TYR A 886 -43.50 7.83 -9.92
C TYR A 886 -43.25 8.74 -11.13
N HIS A 887 -42.39 8.31 -12.04
CA HIS A 887 -42.05 9.06 -13.26
C HIS A 887 -41.79 8.11 -14.43
N VAL A 888 -41.87 8.64 -15.65
CA VAL A 888 -41.34 7.92 -16.83
C VAL A 888 -39.81 7.92 -16.72
N PRO A 889 -39.12 6.78 -16.91
CA PRO A 889 -37.67 6.71 -16.71
C PRO A 889 -36.91 7.73 -17.56
N SER A 890 -35.79 8.23 -17.06
CA SER A 890 -34.83 8.93 -17.91
C SER A 890 -34.19 7.96 -18.91
N GLU A 891 -33.63 8.51 -19.99
CA GLU A 891 -32.88 7.72 -20.97
C GLU A 891 -31.69 7.02 -20.32
N ALA A 892 -31.07 7.67 -19.34
CA ALA A 892 -29.97 7.11 -18.57
C ALA A 892 -30.43 5.98 -17.64
N GLU A 893 -31.55 6.15 -16.92
CA GLU A 893 -32.16 5.10 -16.08
C GLU A 893 -32.49 3.87 -16.94
N PHE A 894 -33.07 4.08 -18.13
CA PHE A 894 -33.40 3.02 -19.06
C PHE A 894 -32.16 2.29 -19.60
N GLU A 895 -31.14 3.03 -20.09
CA GLU A 895 -29.94 2.40 -20.62
C GLU A 895 -29.16 1.64 -19.54
N TYR A 896 -29.14 2.17 -18.32
CA TYR A 896 -28.53 1.50 -17.17
C TYR A 896 -29.23 0.16 -16.91
N ALA A 897 -30.56 0.18 -16.88
CA ALA A 897 -31.40 -0.97 -16.65
C ALA A 897 -31.32 -2.03 -17.75
N VAL A 898 -31.32 -1.65 -19.04
CA VAL A 898 -31.20 -2.62 -20.14
C VAL A 898 -29.82 -3.29 -20.16
N ARG A 899 -28.78 -2.57 -19.76
CA ARG A 899 -27.41 -3.11 -19.69
C ARG A 899 -27.23 -4.03 -18.50
N ALA A 900 -27.88 -3.76 -17.36
CA ALA A 900 -27.84 -4.58 -16.15
C ALA A 900 -26.42 -5.05 -15.74
N GLY A 901 -25.44 -4.15 -15.84
CA GLY A 901 -24.02 -4.42 -15.54
C GLY A 901 -23.18 -4.91 -16.73
N THR A 902 -23.78 -5.20 -17.89
CA THR A 902 -23.04 -5.56 -19.11
C THR A 902 -22.52 -4.33 -19.85
N THR A 903 -21.40 -4.47 -20.55
CA THR A 903 -20.83 -3.45 -21.45
C THR A 903 -20.97 -3.86 -22.92
N GLY A 904 -21.89 -4.77 -23.22
CA GLY A 904 -22.09 -5.34 -24.54
C GLY A 904 -22.80 -4.39 -25.50
N ARG A 905 -22.80 -4.77 -26.78
CA ARG A 905 -23.55 -4.08 -27.83
C ARG A 905 -25.06 -4.30 -27.69
N TYR A 906 -25.47 -5.47 -27.21
CA TYR A 906 -26.86 -5.87 -27.04
C TYR A 906 -27.22 -6.07 -25.56
N PRO A 907 -28.51 -6.11 -25.19
CA PRO A 907 -28.97 -6.38 -23.82
C PRO A 907 -28.39 -7.67 -23.21
N TRP A 908 -28.14 -8.69 -24.03
CA TRP A 908 -27.54 -9.97 -23.62
C TRP A 908 -26.01 -10.04 -23.76
N GLY A 909 -25.34 -8.92 -24.07
CA GLY A 909 -23.89 -8.83 -24.15
C GLY A 909 -23.34 -8.64 -25.57
N LYS A 910 -22.26 -9.36 -25.90
CA LYS A 910 -21.48 -9.15 -27.15
C LYS A 910 -21.88 -10.08 -28.31
N ALA A 911 -22.64 -11.14 -28.03
CA ALA A 911 -23.04 -12.12 -29.04
C ALA A 911 -23.88 -11.45 -30.13
N GLY A 912 -23.58 -11.76 -31.40
CA GLY A 912 -24.21 -11.14 -32.56
C GLY A 912 -25.69 -11.50 -32.76
N SER A 913 -26.11 -12.68 -32.29
CA SER A 913 -27.50 -13.14 -32.30
C SER A 913 -28.01 -13.27 -30.85
N PRO A 914 -29.33 -13.12 -30.62
CA PRO A 914 -29.92 -13.32 -29.30
C PRO A 914 -29.83 -14.81 -28.90
N PRO A 915 -29.52 -15.12 -27.63
CA PRO A 915 -29.66 -16.48 -27.13
C PRO A 915 -31.14 -16.88 -27.11
N PRO A 916 -31.46 -18.19 -26.99
CA PRO A 916 -32.83 -18.63 -26.76
C PRO A 916 -33.45 -17.88 -25.57
N ASP A 917 -34.74 -17.56 -25.70
CA ASP A 917 -35.56 -16.84 -24.72
C ASP A 917 -35.05 -15.45 -24.32
N ALA A 918 -34.25 -14.79 -25.18
CA ALA A 918 -33.68 -13.49 -24.89
C ALA A 918 -34.67 -12.33 -24.89
N GLY A 919 -35.77 -12.45 -25.64
CA GLY A 919 -36.74 -11.36 -25.83
C GLY A 919 -37.51 -11.49 -27.15
N ASN A 920 -38.48 -10.61 -27.33
CA ASN A 920 -39.23 -10.50 -28.57
C ASN A 920 -38.51 -9.59 -29.57
N PHE A 921 -37.94 -10.17 -30.63
CA PHE A 921 -37.14 -9.48 -31.64
C PHE A 921 -37.53 -9.98 -33.03
N THR A 922 -37.21 -9.22 -34.08
CA THR A 922 -37.36 -9.76 -35.44
C THR A 922 -36.42 -10.95 -35.65
N GLY A 923 -36.92 -12.19 -35.59
CA GLY A 923 -36.19 -13.40 -35.89
C GLY A 923 -36.33 -13.83 -37.35
N GLY A 924 -35.26 -14.36 -37.94
CA GLY A 924 -35.31 -14.92 -39.29
C GLY A 924 -36.16 -16.18 -39.41
N ASN A 925 -36.44 -16.86 -38.29
CA ASN A 925 -37.25 -18.07 -38.23
C ASN A 925 -38.73 -17.79 -37.91
N ASP A 926 -39.10 -16.55 -37.57
CA ASP A 926 -40.50 -16.21 -37.26
C ASP A 926 -41.34 -16.10 -38.53
N VAL A 927 -42.56 -16.63 -38.45
CA VAL A 927 -43.50 -16.69 -39.58
C VAL A 927 -44.85 -16.17 -39.15
N SER A 928 -45.41 -15.25 -39.94
CA SER A 928 -46.75 -14.71 -39.71
C SER A 928 -47.84 -15.74 -39.98
N ARG A 929 -49.07 -15.46 -39.53
CA ARG A 929 -50.23 -16.35 -39.80
C ARG A 929 -50.52 -16.51 -41.29
N SER A 930 -50.24 -15.48 -42.09
CA SER A 930 -50.34 -15.53 -43.57
C SER A 930 -49.06 -16.03 -44.28
N GLY A 931 -48.05 -16.50 -43.53
CA GLY A 931 -46.82 -17.06 -44.11
C GLY A 931 -45.74 -16.03 -44.44
N ARG A 932 -45.78 -14.82 -43.85
CA ARG A 932 -44.74 -13.80 -44.08
C ARG A 932 -43.52 -14.06 -43.23
N HIS A 933 -42.36 -13.64 -43.74
CA HIS A 933 -41.08 -13.66 -43.03
C HIS A 933 -40.52 -12.24 -42.91
N TRP A 934 -39.70 -12.01 -41.88
CA TRP A 934 -38.98 -10.75 -41.74
C TRP A 934 -37.82 -10.66 -42.72
N ASN A 935 -37.76 -9.59 -43.52
CA ASN A 935 -36.67 -9.36 -44.47
C ASN A 935 -35.34 -8.98 -43.79
N ASN A 936 -35.39 -8.47 -42.56
CA ASN A 936 -34.23 -7.98 -41.80
C ASN A 936 -34.35 -8.36 -40.33
N GLY A 937 -34.16 -9.65 -40.05
CA GLY A 937 -34.19 -10.22 -38.70
C GLY A 937 -32.86 -10.86 -38.31
N PHE A 938 -32.75 -11.27 -37.04
CA PHE A 938 -31.62 -12.05 -36.55
C PHE A 938 -31.60 -13.43 -37.19
N VAL A 939 -30.51 -13.74 -37.89
CA VAL A 939 -30.34 -15.02 -38.58
C VAL A 939 -30.36 -16.17 -37.57
N GLY A 940 -31.22 -17.17 -37.83
CA GLY A 940 -31.35 -18.37 -37.01
C GLY A 940 -32.07 -18.17 -35.67
N TYR A 941 -32.63 -16.97 -35.42
CA TYR A 941 -33.44 -16.69 -34.24
C TYR A 941 -34.93 -16.76 -34.59
N GLY A 942 -35.74 -17.23 -33.65
CA GLY A 942 -37.19 -17.12 -33.68
C GLY A 942 -37.72 -17.18 -32.25
N ASP A 943 -38.70 -16.34 -31.96
CA ASP A 943 -39.33 -16.24 -30.64
C ASP A 943 -40.79 -16.72 -30.63
N GLY A 944 -41.35 -17.01 -31.80
CA GLY A 944 -42.71 -17.53 -31.95
C GLY A 944 -43.80 -16.45 -31.96
N PHE A 945 -43.44 -15.17 -31.95
CA PHE A 945 -44.39 -14.05 -31.95
C PHE A 945 -44.30 -13.23 -33.24
N TRP A 946 -45.43 -13.10 -33.94
CA TRP A 946 -45.59 -12.13 -35.02
C TRP A 946 -46.36 -10.90 -34.53
N GLY A 947 -45.72 -10.11 -33.66
CA GLY A 947 -46.35 -9.04 -32.89
C GLY A 947 -45.68 -8.90 -31.51
N PRO A 948 -46.16 -7.99 -30.64
CA PRO A 948 -45.76 -7.95 -29.25
C PRO A 948 -46.21 -9.23 -28.53
N ALA A 949 -45.42 -9.65 -27.54
CA ALA A 949 -45.75 -10.75 -26.65
C ALA A 949 -46.42 -10.20 -25.39
N PRO A 950 -47.17 -11.03 -24.63
CA PRO A 950 -47.54 -10.66 -23.26
C PRO A 950 -46.30 -10.28 -22.45
N VAL A 951 -46.43 -9.29 -21.56
CA VAL A 951 -45.29 -8.83 -20.76
C VAL A 951 -44.69 -9.97 -19.93
N GLY A 952 -43.37 -9.97 -19.78
CA GLY A 952 -42.66 -10.95 -18.96
C GLY A 952 -42.56 -12.36 -19.56
N SER A 953 -42.87 -12.52 -20.85
CA SER A 953 -42.83 -13.82 -21.53
C SER A 953 -41.41 -14.38 -21.72
N PHE A 954 -40.40 -13.51 -21.74
CA PHE A 954 -39.00 -13.89 -21.95
C PHE A 954 -38.18 -13.77 -20.67
N ARG A 955 -36.96 -14.31 -20.70
CA ARG A 955 -36.07 -14.31 -19.53
C ARG A 955 -35.73 -12.89 -19.10
N ALA A 956 -35.83 -12.62 -17.79
CA ALA A 956 -35.38 -11.37 -17.20
C ALA A 956 -33.86 -11.16 -17.37
N ASN A 957 -33.42 -9.90 -17.39
CA ASN A 957 -32.01 -9.58 -17.31
C ASN A 957 -31.41 -9.85 -15.91
N ALA A 958 -30.12 -9.57 -15.72
CA ALA A 958 -29.41 -9.85 -14.46
C ALA A 958 -29.98 -9.11 -13.22
N TRP A 959 -30.85 -8.12 -13.41
CA TRP A 959 -31.53 -7.38 -12.34
C TRP A 959 -33.02 -7.73 -12.21
N GLY A 960 -33.51 -8.75 -12.92
CA GLY A 960 -34.90 -9.19 -12.82
C GLY A 960 -35.89 -8.34 -13.62
N LEU A 961 -35.42 -7.50 -14.56
CA LEU A 961 -36.28 -6.72 -15.45
C LEU A 961 -36.54 -7.50 -16.75
N HIS A 962 -37.78 -7.50 -17.21
CA HIS A 962 -38.21 -8.14 -18.45
C HIS A 962 -38.36 -7.12 -19.58
N ASP A 963 -38.22 -7.62 -20.82
CA ASP A 963 -38.55 -6.90 -22.06
C ASP A 963 -37.83 -5.55 -22.22
N MET A 964 -36.70 -5.34 -21.52
CA MET A 964 -35.91 -4.10 -21.59
C MET A 964 -35.31 -3.84 -22.99
N GLY A 965 -35.17 -4.90 -23.79
CA GLY A 965 -34.86 -4.82 -25.20
C GLY A 965 -35.83 -5.69 -25.98
N GLY A 966 -36.40 -5.15 -27.05
CA GLY A 966 -37.42 -5.84 -27.84
C GLY A 966 -38.83 -5.59 -27.32
N ASN A 967 -39.78 -6.42 -27.76
CA ASN A 967 -41.21 -6.26 -27.48
C ASN A 967 -41.76 -4.89 -27.91
N LEU A 968 -41.80 -3.86 -27.06
CA LEU A 968 -42.12 -2.50 -27.46
C LEU A 968 -40.93 -1.56 -27.26
N SER A 969 -40.82 -0.57 -28.16
CA SER A 969 -39.99 0.58 -27.84
C SER A 969 -40.67 1.39 -26.74
N GLU A 970 -39.87 1.92 -25.84
CA GLU A 970 -40.40 2.55 -24.64
C GLU A 970 -40.10 4.03 -24.60
N TRP A 971 -41.14 4.81 -24.27
CA TRP A 971 -41.00 6.23 -23.98
C TRP A 971 -40.08 6.46 -22.77
N VAL A 972 -39.15 7.40 -22.93
CA VAL A 972 -38.34 7.94 -21.83
C VAL A 972 -38.59 9.44 -21.67
N ALA A 973 -38.29 9.98 -20.49
CA ALA A 973 -38.57 11.37 -20.16
C ALA A 973 -37.76 12.38 -20.98
N ASP A 974 -36.62 11.98 -21.54
CA ASP A 974 -35.69 12.89 -22.21
C ASP A 974 -36.24 13.51 -23.50
N CYS A 975 -35.86 14.77 -23.75
CA CYS A 975 -36.03 15.41 -25.04
C CYS A 975 -34.95 14.92 -26.01
N TRP A 976 -35.26 14.95 -27.31
CA TRP A 976 -34.26 14.59 -28.32
C TRP A 976 -33.10 15.59 -28.35
N HIS A 977 -31.89 15.04 -28.45
CA HIS A 977 -30.64 15.77 -28.68
C HIS A 977 -29.79 15.03 -29.72
N ALA A 978 -29.03 15.79 -30.50
CA ALA A 978 -28.21 15.24 -31.59
C ALA A 978 -26.91 14.53 -31.14
N SER A 979 -26.53 14.61 -29.85
CA SER A 979 -25.36 13.92 -29.28
C SER A 979 -25.40 13.95 -27.74
N TYR A 980 -24.54 13.17 -27.08
CA TYR A 980 -24.38 13.14 -25.61
C TYR A 980 -23.34 14.13 -25.05
N ARG A 981 -22.78 15.05 -25.84
CA ARG A 981 -21.67 15.93 -25.40
C ARG A 981 -21.98 16.80 -24.16
N ARG A 982 -23.25 16.99 -23.82
CA ARG A 982 -23.72 17.77 -22.66
C ARG A 982 -24.79 17.02 -21.86
N ALA A 983 -24.85 15.70 -22.01
CA ALA A 983 -25.81 14.89 -21.28
C ALA A 983 -25.54 14.97 -19.76
N PRO A 984 -26.60 14.95 -18.93
CA PRO A 984 -26.44 14.82 -17.48
C PRO A 984 -25.66 13.56 -17.10
N ALA A 985 -24.81 13.66 -16.08
CA ALA A 985 -23.97 12.55 -15.62
C ALA A 985 -24.49 11.89 -14.32
N ASP A 986 -25.67 12.31 -13.84
CA ASP A 986 -26.26 11.93 -12.55
C ASP A 986 -27.56 11.11 -12.69
N GLY A 987 -27.92 10.72 -13.93
CA GLY A 987 -29.11 9.94 -14.22
C GLY A 987 -30.39 10.78 -14.41
N ALA A 988 -30.33 12.10 -14.22
CA ALA A 988 -31.46 12.97 -14.47
C ALA A 988 -31.85 13.00 -15.96
N ALA A 989 -33.15 13.13 -16.24
CA ALA A 989 -33.64 13.28 -17.61
C ALA A 989 -33.16 14.59 -18.23
N TRP A 990 -32.66 14.53 -19.47
CA TRP A 990 -32.25 15.69 -20.24
C TRP A 990 -33.48 16.36 -20.88
N PHE A 991 -34.15 17.17 -20.06
CA PHE A 991 -35.42 17.78 -20.40
C PHE A 991 -35.29 19.28 -20.71
N ASN A 992 -35.84 19.69 -21.86
CA ASN A 992 -36.00 21.09 -22.26
C ASN A 992 -37.50 21.44 -22.28
N PRO A 993 -37.97 22.44 -21.50
CA PRO A 993 -39.37 22.85 -21.52
C PRO A 993 -39.89 23.13 -22.93
N GLY A 994 -41.05 22.55 -23.26
CA GLY A 994 -41.70 22.74 -24.56
C GLY A 994 -41.13 21.91 -25.72
N CYS A 995 -40.22 20.96 -25.47
CA CYS A 995 -39.70 20.10 -26.52
C CYS A 995 -40.81 19.25 -27.17
N ARG A 996 -40.86 19.26 -28.50
CA ARG A 996 -41.85 18.48 -29.29
C ARG A 996 -41.38 17.07 -29.60
N GLN A 997 -40.07 16.84 -29.59
CA GLN A 997 -39.44 15.57 -29.91
C GLN A 997 -38.94 14.92 -28.62
N ARG A 998 -39.42 13.70 -28.35
CA ARG A 998 -39.08 12.90 -27.18
C ARG A 998 -38.38 11.62 -27.63
N MET A 999 -37.67 10.99 -26.70
CA MET A 999 -36.87 9.81 -26.98
C MET A 999 -37.66 8.52 -26.74
N ILE A 1000 -37.39 7.51 -27.56
CA ILE A 1000 -37.75 6.11 -27.31
C ILE A 1000 -36.50 5.23 -27.30
N ARG A 1001 -36.57 4.13 -26.53
CA ARG A 1001 -35.48 3.19 -26.26
C ARG A 1001 -35.92 1.73 -26.38
N GLY A 1002 -34.98 0.78 -26.32
CA GLY A 1002 -35.25 -0.67 -26.24
C GLY A 1002 -35.47 -1.40 -27.57
N GLY A 1003 -35.90 -0.70 -28.63
CA GLY A 1003 -36.35 -1.36 -29.87
C GLY A 1003 -37.68 -2.08 -29.68
N SER A 1004 -38.25 -2.69 -30.71
CA SER A 1004 -39.56 -3.37 -30.65
C SER A 1004 -39.52 -4.69 -31.42
N TRP A 1005 -40.60 -5.47 -31.33
CA TRP A 1005 -40.84 -6.73 -32.05
C TRP A 1005 -40.68 -6.62 -33.58
N ALA A 1006 -40.73 -5.40 -34.14
CA ALA A 1006 -40.61 -5.14 -35.58
C ALA A 1006 -39.36 -4.30 -35.95
N ASN A 1007 -38.38 -4.17 -35.05
CA ASN A 1007 -37.14 -3.44 -35.28
C ASN A 1007 -36.00 -4.36 -35.72
N SER A 1008 -35.11 -3.85 -36.58
CA SER A 1008 -33.97 -4.64 -37.08
C SER A 1008 -32.92 -4.90 -35.99
N PRO A 1009 -32.01 -5.87 -36.20
CA PRO A 1009 -30.90 -6.13 -35.27
C PRO A 1009 -30.11 -4.88 -34.84
N GLN A 1010 -29.87 -3.93 -35.76
CA GLN A 1010 -29.13 -2.70 -35.46
C GLN A 1010 -29.88 -1.76 -34.51
N GLN A 1011 -31.20 -1.89 -34.44
CA GLN A 1011 -32.08 -1.10 -33.57
C GLN A 1011 -32.34 -1.77 -32.21
N THR A 1012 -31.86 -3.00 -32.01
CA THR A 1012 -31.92 -3.75 -30.74
C THR A 1012 -30.68 -3.51 -29.86
N ARG A 1013 -29.74 -2.68 -30.30
CA ARG A 1013 -28.53 -2.38 -29.52
C ARG A 1013 -28.89 -1.67 -28.22
N ALA A 1014 -28.14 -1.94 -27.16
CA ALA A 1014 -28.37 -1.33 -25.85
C ALA A 1014 -28.25 0.20 -25.90
N ALA A 1015 -27.39 0.74 -26.77
CA ALA A 1015 -27.19 2.18 -26.97
C ALA A 1015 -28.20 2.82 -27.95
N TRP A 1016 -29.01 2.03 -28.66
CA TRP A 1016 -29.88 2.54 -29.72
C TRP A 1016 -30.94 3.48 -29.19
N ARG A 1017 -31.13 4.60 -29.88
CA ARG A 1017 -32.08 5.66 -29.51
C ARG A 1017 -32.75 6.24 -30.73
N GLN A 1018 -34.03 6.61 -30.61
CA GLN A 1018 -34.76 7.25 -31.69
C GLN A 1018 -35.65 8.39 -31.18
N SER A 1019 -35.70 9.47 -31.96
CA SER A 1019 -36.61 10.59 -31.75
C SER A 1019 -38.01 10.24 -32.24
N GLN A 1020 -39.03 10.68 -31.52
CA GLN A 1020 -40.42 10.66 -31.96
C GLN A 1020 -41.13 11.96 -31.58
N ASP A 1021 -42.15 12.34 -32.37
CA ASP A 1021 -43.02 13.44 -31.97
C ASP A 1021 -43.80 13.05 -30.70
N SER A 1022 -43.91 13.99 -29.76
CA SER A 1022 -44.57 13.79 -28.46
C SER A 1022 -46.03 13.34 -28.56
N ASP A 1023 -46.71 13.59 -29.68
CA ASP A 1023 -48.07 13.13 -29.93
C ASP A 1023 -48.13 11.78 -30.69
N THR A 1024 -47.00 11.14 -30.96
CA THR A 1024 -46.96 9.86 -31.69
C THR A 1024 -47.68 8.78 -30.88
N THR A 1025 -48.53 8.02 -31.56
CA THR A 1025 -49.21 6.84 -31.01
C THR A 1025 -49.07 5.70 -32.02
N SER A 1026 -48.52 4.56 -31.59
CA SER A 1026 -48.11 3.47 -32.49
C SER A 1026 -48.20 2.12 -31.80
N ALA A 1027 -48.44 1.07 -32.59
CA ALA A 1027 -48.37 -0.34 -32.21
C ALA A 1027 -46.97 -0.85 -31.82
N ARG A 1028 -45.94 0.01 -31.92
CA ARG A 1028 -44.55 -0.32 -31.55
C ARG A 1028 -44.08 0.39 -30.29
N ILE A 1029 -44.89 1.27 -29.70
CA ILE A 1029 -44.45 2.16 -28.64
C ILE A 1029 -45.35 2.02 -27.42
N GLY A 1030 -44.73 1.66 -26.30
CA GLY A 1030 -45.32 1.61 -24.96
C GLY A 1030 -44.46 2.39 -23.97
N PHE A 1031 -44.53 2.03 -22.69
CA PHE A 1031 -43.70 2.62 -21.65
C PHE A 1031 -43.67 1.76 -20.39
N ARG A 1032 -42.66 2.01 -19.55
CA ARG A 1032 -42.56 1.52 -18.17
C ARG A 1032 -42.41 2.68 -17.20
N LEU A 1033 -42.37 2.40 -15.90
CA LEU A 1033 -42.25 3.45 -14.87
C LEU A 1033 -41.01 3.28 -14.01
N ALA A 1034 -40.48 4.41 -13.56
CA ALA A 1034 -39.52 4.51 -12.48
C ALA A 1034 -40.18 5.10 -11.23
N ARG A 1035 -39.60 4.83 -10.07
CA ARG A 1035 -40.04 5.36 -8.78
C ARG A 1035 -38.85 5.61 -7.86
N GLY A 1036 -38.83 6.75 -7.18
CA GLY A 1036 -37.86 7.03 -6.12
C GLY A 1036 -38.03 6.09 -4.92
N ILE A 1037 -36.93 5.79 -4.22
CA ILE A 1037 -36.91 4.90 -3.03
C ILE A 1037 -36.51 5.63 -1.75
#